data_AF-A0A7S4PXX3-F1
#
_entry.id   AF-A0A7S4PXX3-F1
#
_cell.length_a   1.000
_cell.length_b   1.000
_cell.length_c   1.000
_cell.angle_alpha   90.00
_cell.angle_beta   90.00
_cell.angle_gamma   90.00
#
_symmetry.space_group_name_H-M   'P 1'
#
loop_
_entity.id
_entity.type
_entity.pdbx_description
1 polymer ?
#
loop_
_entity_poly.entity_id
_entity_poly.type
_entity_poly.pdbx_seq_one_letter_code
_entity_poly.pdbx_strand_id
1 'polypeptide(L)'
;MASKTKKPGKKDAGDVIDLVQGRDDAEPYVYAEDIMKHLHKKGYCVIDSGVSEFQLQEMLGEVKQMSDVGRFDRPADEVVDGLLGPGGSVRLATVDTEVDFNEDSPIQRLDRQILEMASTMEPFTQQYFGFELSTRSSGYLLEAGQGTDVPPAQFTAKDCIRWLNIFQWHRFMCIYFLGPSTGVLELQPFDNISGGHTLNVRPGMWVLLRADMLSHKFSAGGVSYTLSSFFMQINSDAELRRKQANFTPAPIAKSLGGWLSNAMRFMKENIETEEELEAIASREVMRISNHMYHRGQQIAVRGCAVRFGGRTSHVFFMQSAIFSGCDSAEVIPYQRWDNAQYYASEPQDGYWVRDTYTCMHGTFLEGIEMFDHKFFGLSLNETRGMDPNQRHVLEVCYETCYNSGFRKPTLMRNHMGVYTGGPAGELEWTTVPKQSESGALASTSGSPAILSNRVSYTFGMNGPNYLMDMESASGLLAFQQAVDCCLPQRPQAESAVALGVDTILHPTSYTRLCWAGLMSTRGRCLTFDHTADGFIRGEGCGGVFVNPLLQEVDGAFIMDDKLPLQAIASGAYVNNSGKTASLTAPSGHMDQELIASTLKRAEISPLDVEFVEPHAAGSLLADAVEVTALVKSYRMSGTSAEEMLGVGSVKSLYGNAKPASGILAVLKQIIAGCFGDMVASAHLMRVNPHMLLDDMPMLIATDHVANRMNSSFTAVSAKGIGGSNVHAILWGQVDFNRVARPKIVEAQKPISYWPGGGGDLDDEAKPSKNYTIVGSWSGWADPQPMESDGKGIYGYTITLGEHAFERFHILLDGDANKVLHPGLPDAPRDFPVHGPDRGHDAEMNHWLINGQPQFVGLVDRETWQALTDAGEGSQLQWVQTNAKEAGLPGEQYRIQLQVNGQYRAVTWEKVMEGADDAAVPVKADVSVGQYYVMSSWTDWSGVHMTADKETEGFFYLETQLTRPGGTFNIVRNQDDRQTIYPEIPYAEVGYASPVLGPDDQGRAYYWYVAGEPGDVVRIEMRRVHRDGCVSMDVTWKKLGEDVLPALTLRDAARSQFFLVGTLGKWKKKHRMTYTGNYYAFELSIRLGSTESFQILMDGDWNLMLYPPEEDSTKEAWLRGPDELGQGLFWTMGKAEDERSGRFEVQLYVYRGRPAKVTWVRK
;
A
#
# COMPACT_ATOMS: atom_id res chain seq x y z
N MET A 1 40.41 52.53 41.29
CA MET A 1 39.91 51.29 41.94
C MET A 1 39.23 50.46 40.87
N ALA A 2 39.87 49.36 40.46
CA ALA A 2 39.34 48.43 39.48
C ALA A 2 38.34 47.49 40.15
N SER A 3 37.09 47.47 39.68
CA SER A 3 36.10 46.46 40.02
C SER A 3 36.09 45.42 38.89
N LYS A 4 36.69 44.26 39.17
CA LYS A 4 36.79 43.13 38.25
C LYS A 4 35.40 42.55 37.98
N THR A 5 35.02 42.50 36.71
CA THR A 5 33.98 41.62 36.18
C THR A 5 34.36 40.17 36.48
N LYS A 6 33.56 39.49 37.31
CA LYS A 6 33.66 38.05 37.53
C LYS A 6 33.32 37.34 36.21
N LYS A 7 34.27 36.53 35.72
CA LYS A 7 33.99 35.46 34.75
C LYS A 7 32.86 34.56 35.28
N PRO A 8 31.94 34.06 34.45
CA PRO A 8 31.02 33.01 34.87
C PRO A 8 31.84 31.76 35.23
N GLY A 9 31.46 31.13 36.34
CA GLY A 9 32.10 29.95 36.89
C GLY A 9 32.06 28.77 35.94
N LYS A 10 33.01 27.84 36.14
CA LYS A 10 33.03 26.51 35.54
C LYS A 10 31.63 25.87 35.59
N LYS A 11 31.11 25.45 34.43
CA LYS A 11 29.97 24.53 34.34
C LYS A 11 30.31 23.26 35.13
N ASP A 12 29.47 22.90 36.10
CA ASP A 12 29.52 21.58 36.72
C ASP A 12 29.23 20.52 35.65
N ALA A 13 29.99 19.43 35.68
CA ALA A 13 30.05 18.38 34.67
C ALA A 13 28.85 17.41 34.72
N GLY A 14 27.62 17.89 34.90
CA GLY A 14 26.43 17.07 35.12
C GLY A 14 25.18 17.39 34.29
N ASP A 15 25.07 18.58 33.69
CA ASP A 15 23.85 19.00 32.99
C ASP A 15 24.04 18.93 31.46
N VAL A 16 23.44 17.94 30.82
CA VAL A 16 23.43 17.80 29.35
C VAL A 16 22.29 18.65 28.79
N ILE A 17 22.54 19.95 28.63
CA ILE A 17 21.67 20.84 27.84
C ILE A 17 22.15 20.76 26.40
N ASP A 18 21.30 20.26 25.50
CA ASP A 18 21.60 20.14 24.07
C ASP A 18 21.42 21.50 23.37
N LEU A 19 20.31 22.19 23.64
CA LEU A 19 19.95 23.47 23.02
C LEU A 19 19.58 24.52 24.08
N VAL A 20 19.91 25.79 23.81
CA VAL A 20 19.51 26.94 24.63
C VAL A 20 18.71 27.90 23.75
N GLN A 21 17.43 28.08 24.10
CA GLN A 21 16.53 28.98 23.40
C GLN A 21 16.98 30.44 23.63
N GLY A 22 17.24 31.19 22.55
CA GLY A 22 17.60 32.62 22.61
C GLY A 22 19.11 32.97 22.62
N ARG A 23 20.02 32.03 22.32
CA ARG A 23 21.39 32.37 21.89
C ARG A 23 21.58 31.97 20.42
N ASP A 24 22.08 32.94 19.65
CA ASP A 24 22.28 32.94 18.21
C ASP A 24 21.00 33.12 17.39
N ASP A 25 21.08 34.04 16.44
CA ASP A 25 20.02 34.55 15.56
C ASP A 25 19.59 33.51 14.51
N ALA A 26 19.36 32.25 14.92
CA ALA A 26 18.99 31.16 14.03
C ALA A 26 17.50 31.23 13.69
N GLU A 27 17.19 31.14 12.40
CA GLU A 27 15.82 31.03 11.90
C GLU A 27 15.11 29.82 12.57
N PRO A 28 13.80 29.91 12.89
CA PRO A 28 13.05 28.87 13.60
C PRO A 28 13.22 27.44 13.03
N TYR A 29 13.41 27.34 11.72
CA TYR A 29 13.61 26.07 11.02
C TYR A 29 14.98 25.43 11.28
N VAL A 30 16.05 26.23 11.44
CA VAL A 30 17.38 25.72 11.82
C VAL A 30 17.31 25.12 13.21
N TYR A 31 16.60 25.78 14.11
CA TYR A 31 16.39 25.30 15.47
C TYR A 31 15.56 24.01 15.51
N ALA A 32 14.50 23.91 14.71
CA ALA A 32 13.69 22.70 14.59
C ALA A 32 14.51 21.52 14.00
N GLU A 33 15.35 21.76 12.99
CA GLU A 33 16.22 20.74 12.43
C GLU A 33 17.22 20.19 13.49
N ASP A 34 17.79 21.07 14.31
CA ASP A 34 18.70 20.67 15.39
C ASP A 34 17.98 19.79 16.45
N ILE A 35 16.73 20.09 16.78
CA ILE A 35 15.90 19.21 17.64
C ILE A 35 15.76 17.82 16.99
N MET A 36 15.45 17.77 15.69
CA MET A 36 15.26 16.52 14.94
C MET A 36 16.53 15.68 14.89
N LYS A 37 17.70 16.31 14.72
CA LYS A 37 19.02 15.66 14.77
C LYS A 37 19.25 14.98 16.14
N HIS A 38 18.93 15.66 17.25
CA HIS A 38 19.07 15.09 18.60
C HIS A 38 18.09 13.94 18.85
N LEU A 39 16.82 14.11 18.45
CA LEU A 39 15.81 13.05 18.54
C LEU A 39 16.20 11.82 17.72
N HIS A 40 16.77 12.01 16.53
CA HIS A 40 17.27 10.93 15.68
C HIS A 40 18.47 10.22 16.31
N LYS A 41 19.42 10.98 16.89
CA LYS A 41 20.66 10.45 17.44
C LYS A 41 20.52 9.75 18.80
N LYS A 42 19.77 10.36 19.72
CA LYS A 42 19.66 9.91 21.13
C LYS A 42 18.27 9.40 21.49
N GLY A 43 17.26 9.69 20.68
CA GLY A 43 15.85 9.46 21.06
C GLY A 43 15.26 10.54 21.95
N TYR A 44 16.04 11.52 22.41
CA TYR A 44 15.55 12.68 23.16
C TYR A 44 16.40 13.93 22.88
N CYS A 45 15.83 15.11 23.16
CA CYS A 45 16.48 16.41 23.08
C CYS A 45 16.15 17.25 24.31
N VAL A 46 17.18 17.77 24.98
CA VAL A 46 17.03 18.61 26.19
C VAL A 46 17.23 20.08 25.85
N ILE A 47 16.22 20.90 26.12
CA ILE A 47 16.21 22.32 25.76
C ILE A 47 16.07 23.19 27.01
N ASP A 48 16.97 24.16 27.16
CA ASP A 48 16.82 25.24 28.14
C ASP A 48 16.08 26.42 27.50
N SER A 49 14.86 26.68 27.96
CA SER A 49 13.98 27.70 27.37
C SER A 49 14.40 29.15 27.65
N GLY A 50 15.33 29.37 28.58
CA GLY A 50 15.72 30.72 29.02
C GLY A 50 14.59 31.51 29.70
N VAL A 51 13.47 30.85 30.03
CA VAL A 51 12.30 31.47 30.66
C VAL A 51 12.67 32.07 32.02
N SER A 52 12.16 33.27 32.28
CA SER A 52 12.45 33.97 33.54
C SER A 52 11.76 33.31 34.73
N GLU A 53 12.37 33.44 35.92
CA GLU A 53 11.77 32.95 37.17
C GLU A 53 10.37 33.56 37.43
N PHE A 54 10.14 34.79 36.97
CA PHE A 54 8.83 35.45 37.05
C PHE A 54 7.75 34.71 36.26
N GLN A 55 8.03 34.32 35.01
CA GLN A 55 7.08 33.59 34.16
C GLN A 55 6.77 32.20 34.72
N LEU A 56 7.76 31.50 35.28
CA LEU A 56 7.54 30.23 35.97
C LEU A 56 6.62 30.38 37.20
N GLN A 57 6.78 31.45 37.99
CA GLN A 57 5.90 31.72 39.12
C GLN A 57 4.47 32.07 38.68
N GLU A 58 4.31 32.78 37.56
CA GLU A 58 3.01 33.09 36.96
C GLU A 58 2.26 31.81 36.57
N MET A 59 2.93 30.90 35.85
CA MET A 59 2.39 29.59 35.46
C MET A 59 2.06 28.73 36.70
N LEU A 60 2.97 28.63 37.67
CA LEU A 60 2.73 27.87 38.91
C LEU A 60 1.57 28.46 39.73
N GLY A 61 1.36 29.78 39.69
CA GLY A 61 0.21 30.44 40.30
C GLY A 61 -1.11 29.97 39.71
N GLU A 62 -1.20 29.90 38.37
CA GLU A 62 -2.37 29.39 37.67
C GLU A 62 -2.61 27.88 37.93
N VAL A 63 -1.55 27.07 37.91
CA VAL A 63 -1.65 25.63 38.22
C VAL A 63 -2.17 25.39 39.63
N LYS A 64 -1.71 26.17 40.61
CA LYS A 64 -2.23 26.09 41.99
C LYS A 64 -3.71 26.46 42.05
N GLN A 65 -4.11 27.54 41.37
CA GLN A 65 -5.53 27.90 41.29
C GLN A 65 -6.35 26.75 40.69
N MET A 66 -5.92 26.15 39.58
CA MET A 66 -6.59 25.00 38.97
C MET A 66 -6.70 23.79 39.93
N SER A 67 -5.64 23.51 40.70
CA SER A 67 -5.67 22.48 41.74
C SER A 67 -6.65 22.81 42.87
N ASP A 68 -6.70 24.07 43.32
CA ASP A 68 -7.58 24.53 44.40
C ASP A 68 -9.06 24.47 44.02
N VAL A 69 -9.40 24.68 42.74
CA VAL A 69 -10.79 24.51 42.23
C VAL A 69 -11.13 23.06 41.85
N GLY A 70 -10.23 22.09 42.11
CA GLY A 70 -10.49 20.68 41.90
C GLY A 70 -10.50 20.24 40.43
N ARG A 71 -9.71 20.87 39.55
CA ARG A 71 -9.60 20.48 38.13
C ARG A 71 -8.67 19.28 37.85
N PHE A 72 -8.10 18.70 38.90
CA PHE A 72 -7.13 17.61 38.81
C PHE A 72 -7.72 16.31 39.33
N ASP A 73 -7.75 15.29 38.48
CA ASP A 73 -8.22 13.94 38.81
C ASP A 73 -7.06 12.95 38.78
N ARG A 74 -7.17 11.84 39.52
CA ARG A 74 -6.20 10.75 39.39
C ARG A 74 -6.48 9.98 38.08
N PRO A 75 -5.51 9.85 37.16
CA PRO A 75 -5.71 9.07 35.94
C PRO A 75 -5.98 7.59 36.25
N ALA A 76 -6.63 6.89 35.32
CA ALA A 76 -6.84 5.46 35.41
C ALA A 76 -5.50 4.70 35.39
N ASP A 77 -5.38 3.64 36.20
CA ASP A 77 -4.12 2.90 36.34
C ASP A 77 -3.67 2.29 34.99
N GLU A 78 -4.60 2.01 34.07
CA GLU A 78 -4.36 1.47 32.72
C GLU A 78 -3.56 2.39 31.80
N VAL A 79 -3.50 3.70 32.07
CA VAL A 79 -2.84 4.68 31.18
C VAL A 79 -1.59 5.31 31.78
N VAL A 80 -1.38 5.14 33.10
CA VAL A 80 -0.30 5.79 33.86
C VAL A 80 1.10 5.49 33.29
N ASP A 81 1.33 4.26 32.84
CA ASP A 81 2.63 3.84 32.28
C ASP A 81 2.92 4.47 30.90
N GLY A 82 1.89 4.93 30.18
CA GLY A 82 2.06 5.69 28.92
C GLY A 82 2.21 7.20 29.14
N LEU A 83 1.99 7.69 30.36
CA LEU A 83 2.22 9.08 30.77
C LEU A 83 3.61 9.21 31.39
N LEU A 84 3.76 9.73 32.60
CA LEU A 84 5.06 9.86 33.28
C LEU A 84 5.25 8.82 34.40
N GLY A 85 4.49 7.73 34.36
CA GLY A 85 4.51 6.67 35.37
C GLY A 85 3.85 7.08 36.70
N PRO A 86 3.77 6.17 37.68
CA PRO A 86 2.98 6.35 38.89
C PRO A 86 3.46 7.49 39.80
N GLY A 87 4.75 7.82 39.77
CA GLY A 87 5.31 8.95 40.52
C GLY A 87 5.16 10.31 39.82
N GLY A 88 5.06 10.29 38.48
CA GLY A 88 5.00 11.49 37.63
C GLY A 88 3.59 11.86 37.17
N SER A 89 2.61 10.98 37.38
CA SER A 89 1.22 11.13 36.93
C SER A 89 0.23 10.86 38.07
N VAL A 90 0.48 11.47 39.23
CA VAL A 90 -0.37 11.31 40.43
C VAL A 90 -1.75 11.93 40.20
N ARG A 91 -1.77 13.13 39.61
CA ARG A 91 -2.99 13.80 39.15
C ARG A 91 -2.79 14.38 37.76
N LEU A 92 -3.86 14.44 36.98
CA LEU A 92 -3.91 14.90 35.60
C LEU A 92 -5.02 15.95 35.46
N ALA A 93 -4.72 17.04 34.76
CA ALA A 93 -5.69 17.98 34.23
C ALA A 93 -5.47 18.14 32.71
N THR A 94 -6.55 18.25 31.94
CA THR A 94 -6.48 18.49 30.49
C THR A 94 -6.63 19.99 30.22
N VAL A 95 -5.81 20.52 29.33
CA VAL A 95 -5.93 21.90 28.84
C VAL A 95 -6.83 21.87 27.60
N ASP A 96 -8.06 22.38 27.74
CA ASP A 96 -9.04 22.43 26.64
C ASP A 96 -8.62 23.45 25.57
N THR A 97 -8.64 23.01 24.31
CA THR A 97 -8.35 23.82 23.12
C THR A 97 -9.58 24.49 22.51
N GLU A 98 -10.80 24.11 22.94
CA GLU A 98 -12.08 24.51 22.31
C GLU A 98 -12.86 25.61 23.06
N VAL A 99 -12.38 26.07 24.22
CA VAL A 99 -13.03 27.15 24.99
C VAL A 99 -12.32 28.47 24.67
N ASP A 100 -13.08 29.47 24.22
CA ASP A 100 -12.67 30.83 23.85
C ASP A 100 -11.30 31.23 24.42
N PHE A 101 -10.32 31.36 23.53
CA PHE A 101 -8.94 31.66 23.83
C PHE A 101 -8.83 32.84 24.79
N ASN A 102 -8.28 32.60 25.98
CA ASN A 102 -7.97 33.67 26.91
C ASN A 102 -6.49 34.02 26.79
N GLU A 103 -6.18 35.11 26.05
CA GLU A 103 -4.80 35.57 25.86
C GLU A 103 -4.06 35.85 27.19
N ASP A 104 -4.80 36.01 28.28
CA ASP A 104 -4.25 36.24 29.62
C ASP A 104 -3.78 34.97 30.35
N SER A 105 -3.99 33.74 29.85
CA SER A 105 -3.57 32.50 30.53
C SER A 105 -2.09 32.13 30.26
N PRO A 106 -1.20 32.10 31.26
CA PRO A 106 0.16 31.58 31.13
C PRO A 106 0.25 30.15 30.59
N ILE A 107 -0.62 29.23 31.04
CA ILE A 107 -0.58 27.82 30.62
C ILE A 107 -1.03 27.66 29.17
N GLN A 108 -2.06 28.39 28.71
CA GLN A 108 -2.47 28.37 27.30
C GLN A 108 -1.38 28.95 26.38
N ARG A 109 -0.65 29.99 26.82
CA ARG A 109 0.51 30.51 26.08
C ARG A 109 1.62 29.47 25.92
N LEU A 110 1.91 28.70 26.98
CA LEU A 110 2.89 27.62 26.92
C LEU A 110 2.44 26.48 25.99
N ASP A 111 1.17 26.10 26.05
CA ASP A 111 0.59 25.06 25.17
C ASP A 111 0.63 25.47 23.68
N ARG A 112 0.50 26.77 23.39
CA ARG A 112 0.71 27.32 22.04
C ARG A 112 2.16 27.14 21.55
N GLN A 113 3.15 27.35 22.41
CA GLN A 113 4.56 27.13 22.05
C GLN A 113 4.82 25.65 21.70
N ILE A 114 4.12 24.72 22.35
CA ILE A 114 4.17 23.29 22.01
C ILE A 114 3.61 23.05 20.60
N LEU A 115 2.48 23.68 20.28
CA LEU A 115 1.87 23.58 18.95
C LEU A 115 2.79 24.16 17.86
N GLU A 116 3.35 25.34 18.07
CA GLU A 116 4.30 25.99 17.15
C GLU A 116 5.54 25.12 16.92
N MET A 117 6.06 24.48 17.97
CA MET A 117 7.18 23.55 17.86
C MET A 117 6.81 22.31 17.04
N ALA A 118 5.61 21.74 17.23
CA ALA A 118 5.16 20.61 16.43
C ALA A 118 5.08 20.96 14.92
N SER A 119 4.49 22.11 14.59
CA SER A 119 4.35 22.59 13.21
C SER A 119 5.69 22.91 12.55
N THR A 120 6.65 23.46 13.30
CA THR A 120 8.00 23.76 12.75
C THR A 120 8.86 22.51 12.54
N MET A 121 8.58 21.43 13.28
CA MET A 121 9.24 20.13 13.11
C MET A 121 8.69 19.30 11.94
N GLU A 122 7.41 19.45 11.61
CA GLU A 122 6.69 18.64 10.60
C GLU A 122 7.47 18.44 9.28
N PRO A 123 8.04 19.47 8.62
CA PRO A 123 8.72 19.31 7.32
C PRO A 123 9.93 18.38 7.35
N PHE A 124 10.54 18.18 8.54
CA PHE A 124 11.75 17.37 8.71
C PHE A 124 11.43 15.91 9.08
N THR A 125 10.19 15.61 9.49
CA THR A 125 9.82 14.29 10.02
C THR A 125 9.96 13.18 8.99
N GLN A 126 9.53 13.43 7.76
CA GLN A 126 9.65 12.49 6.65
C GLN A 126 11.12 12.21 6.32
N GLN A 127 11.97 13.24 6.31
CA GLN A 127 13.40 13.13 6.02
C GLN A 127 14.15 12.31 7.08
N TYR A 128 13.94 12.60 8.37
CA TYR A 128 14.71 11.98 9.46
C TYR A 128 14.12 10.64 9.94
N PHE A 129 12.82 10.42 9.77
CA PHE A 129 12.11 9.29 10.38
C PHE A 129 11.19 8.51 9.43
N GLY A 130 10.97 8.97 8.19
CA GLY A 130 10.14 8.25 7.21
C GLY A 130 8.64 8.26 7.52
N PHE A 131 8.17 9.20 8.33
CA PHE A 131 6.74 9.44 8.58
C PHE A 131 6.45 10.95 8.67
N GLU A 132 5.19 11.32 8.43
CA GLU A 132 4.69 12.69 8.58
C GLU A 132 3.86 12.85 9.87
N LEU A 133 4.08 13.96 10.59
CA LEU A 133 3.20 14.39 11.67
C LEU A 133 2.01 15.19 11.12
N SER A 134 0.86 15.15 11.78
CA SER A 134 -0.28 16.01 11.36
C SER A 134 -1.19 16.48 12.47
N THR A 135 -1.11 15.84 13.63
CA THR A 135 -1.95 16.13 14.79
C THR A 135 -1.16 15.99 16.08
N ARG A 136 -1.69 16.55 17.17
CA ARG A 136 -1.17 16.37 18.51
C ARG A 136 -2.30 16.10 19.50
N SER A 137 -1.99 15.51 20.65
CA SER A 137 -2.94 15.42 21.76
C SER A 137 -3.19 16.80 22.38
N SER A 138 -4.24 16.90 23.19
CA SER A 138 -4.40 18.01 24.14
C SER A 138 -3.17 18.15 25.05
N GLY A 139 -3.00 19.34 25.63
CA GLY A 139 -2.02 19.57 26.68
C GLY A 139 -2.44 18.86 27.97
N TYR A 140 -1.55 18.05 28.54
CA TYR A 140 -1.77 17.31 29.78
C TYR A 140 -0.89 17.88 30.88
N LEU A 141 -1.54 18.50 31.87
CA LEU A 141 -0.90 19.05 33.06
C LEU A 141 -0.85 17.96 34.14
N LEU A 142 0.35 17.47 34.44
CA LEU A 142 0.59 16.34 35.33
C LEU A 142 1.23 16.80 36.63
N GLU A 143 0.69 16.33 37.76
CA GLU A 143 1.29 16.47 39.07
C GLU A 143 2.13 15.24 39.41
N ALA A 144 3.38 15.47 39.79
CA ALA A 144 4.33 14.49 40.31
C ALA A 144 4.51 14.68 41.82
N GLY A 145 4.68 13.59 42.57
CA GLY A 145 4.85 13.66 44.03
C GLY A 145 4.54 12.37 44.79
N GLN A 146 4.37 12.47 46.11
CA GLN A 146 4.11 11.32 46.98
C GLN A 146 2.62 10.91 46.97
N GLY A 147 2.18 10.22 45.91
CA GLY A 147 0.88 9.54 45.85
C GLY A 147 -0.35 10.41 46.11
N THR A 148 -1.54 9.82 46.02
CA THR A 148 -2.80 10.50 46.35
C THR A 148 -3.80 9.51 46.93
N ASP A 149 -4.58 9.95 47.91
CA ASP A 149 -5.69 9.17 48.48
C ASP A 149 -6.94 9.20 47.58
N VAL A 150 -6.90 9.97 46.49
CA VAL A 150 -7.96 10.01 45.48
C VAL A 150 -7.98 8.67 44.72
N PRO A 151 -9.14 8.00 44.59
CA PRO A 151 -9.25 6.78 43.81
C PRO A 151 -8.97 7.05 42.32
N PRO A 152 -8.44 6.07 41.56
CA PRO A 152 -8.23 6.24 40.12
C PRO A 152 -9.56 6.50 39.42
N ALA A 153 -9.54 7.33 38.37
CA ALA A 153 -10.72 7.57 37.54
C ALA A 153 -11.27 6.25 36.98
N GLN A 154 -12.59 6.16 36.88
CA GLN A 154 -13.25 5.00 36.27
C GLN A 154 -12.82 4.89 34.80
N PHE A 155 -12.32 3.72 34.41
CA PHE A 155 -11.85 3.48 33.05
C PHE A 155 -12.94 2.85 32.20
N THR A 156 -13.38 3.55 31.15
CA THR A 156 -14.45 3.10 30.24
C THR A 156 -13.89 2.66 28.88
N ALA A 157 -14.69 1.96 28.07
CA ALA A 157 -14.32 1.61 26.69
C ALA A 157 -14.07 2.86 25.83
N LYS A 158 -14.82 3.94 26.08
CA LYS A 158 -14.61 5.24 25.42
C LYS A 158 -13.25 5.85 25.79
N ASP A 159 -12.86 5.78 27.06
CA ASP A 159 -11.54 6.22 27.50
C ASP A 159 -10.44 5.38 26.86
N CYS A 160 -10.62 4.06 26.82
CA CYS A 160 -9.66 3.16 26.20
C CYS A 160 -9.44 3.47 24.72
N ILE A 161 -10.49 3.73 23.93
CA ILE A 161 -10.32 4.12 22.50
C ILE A 161 -9.57 5.44 22.37
N ARG A 162 -9.94 6.45 23.16
CA ARG A 162 -9.29 7.77 23.13
C ARG A 162 -7.77 7.63 23.39
N TRP A 163 -7.39 6.91 24.44
CA TRP A 163 -5.99 6.69 24.78
C TRP A 163 -5.28 5.75 23.81
N LEU A 164 -5.95 4.70 23.34
CA LEU A 164 -5.40 3.79 22.34
C LEU A 164 -5.08 4.54 21.04
N ASN A 165 -5.95 5.45 20.60
CA ASN A 165 -5.69 6.30 19.43
C ASN A 165 -4.40 7.13 19.62
N ILE A 166 -4.24 7.78 20.78
CA ILE A 166 -3.02 8.53 21.08
C ILE A 166 -1.80 7.60 21.06
N PHE A 167 -1.83 6.50 21.83
CA PHE A 167 -0.66 5.63 21.98
C PHE A 167 -0.36 4.76 20.75
N GLN A 168 -1.32 4.58 19.84
CA GLN A 168 -1.09 3.90 18.58
C GLN A 168 -0.35 4.79 17.57
N TRP A 169 -0.68 6.09 17.56
CA TRP A 169 -0.21 7.02 16.53
C TRP A 169 0.84 8.01 17.01
N HIS A 170 1.08 8.13 18.32
CA HIS A 170 2.14 8.97 18.84
C HIS A 170 3.53 8.52 18.35
N ARG A 171 4.39 9.50 18.12
CA ARG A 171 5.80 9.33 17.77
C ARG A 171 6.70 10.07 18.74
N PHE A 172 6.31 11.30 19.10
CA PHE A 172 7.04 12.10 20.07
C PHE A 172 6.16 12.45 21.27
N MET A 173 6.81 12.70 22.41
CA MET A 173 6.22 13.38 23.55
C MET A 173 7.08 14.61 23.86
N CYS A 174 6.42 15.75 24.01
CA CYS A 174 7.01 16.98 24.50
C CYS A 174 6.64 17.13 25.98
N ILE A 175 7.63 17.41 26.84
CA ILE A 175 7.45 17.61 28.28
C ILE A 175 8.11 18.93 28.68
N TYR A 176 7.35 19.83 29.31
CA TYR A 176 7.85 21.03 29.96
C TYR A 176 7.79 20.89 31.48
N PHE A 177 8.92 21.10 32.15
CA PHE A 177 9.03 21.00 33.61
C PHE A 177 8.73 22.35 34.27
N LEU A 178 7.56 22.47 34.92
CA LEU A 178 7.12 23.72 35.57
C LEU A 178 7.73 23.90 36.96
N GLY A 179 8.05 22.81 37.66
CA GLY A 179 8.55 22.85 39.04
C GLY A 179 7.44 22.85 40.10
N PRO A 180 7.71 23.30 41.35
CA PRO A 180 8.94 23.96 41.82
C PRO A 180 10.09 23.00 42.15
N SER A 181 9.81 21.70 42.30
CA SER A 181 10.81 20.71 42.70
C SER A 181 11.59 20.18 41.48
N THR A 182 12.89 20.00 41.62
CA THR A 182 13.70 19.24 40.65
C THR A 182 13.36 17.75 40.71
N GLY A 183 13.73 17.02 39.67
CA GLY A 183 13.48 15.58 39.62
C GLY A 183 14.36 14.85 38.63
N VAL A 184 13.99 13.61 38.40
CA VAL A 184 14.70 12.66 37.56
C VAL A 184 13.73 12.07 36.55
N LEU A 185 14.07 12.18 35.26
CA LEU A 185 13.36 11.52 34.17
C LEU A 185 14.17 10.29 33.72
N GLU A 186 13.61 9.11 33.94
CA GLU A 186 14.16 7.84 33.51
C GLU A 186 13.63 7.49 32.11
N LEU A 187 14.52 7.14 31.19
CA LEU A 187 14.22 6.76 29.82
C LEU A 187 14.77 5.37 29.55
N GLN A 188 13.93 4.44 29.09
CA GLN A 188 14.35 3.06 28.83
C GLN A 188 13.80 2.62 27.46
N PRO A 189 14.68 2.26 26.49
CA PRO A 189 14.26 1.70 25.22
C PRO A 189 13.40 0.44 25.37
N PHE A 190 12.46 0.24 24.45
CA PHE A 190 11.60 -0.95 24.42
C PHE A 190 12.32 -2.23 23.92
N ASP A 191 13.56 -2.12 23.49
CA ASP A 191 14.39 -3.28 23.14
C ASP A 191 14.99 -3.95 24.40
N ASN A 192 15.40 -5.21 24.28
CA ASN A 192 15.94 -5.99 25.39
C ASN A 192 17.48 -5.87 25.55
N ILE A 193 18.13 -5.02 24.77
CA ILE A 193 19.60 -4.98 24.60
C ILE A 193 20.19 -3.68 25.16
N SER A 194 19.45 -2.58 25.07
CA SER A 194 19.87 -1.22 25.40
C SER A 194 19.69 -0.90 26.89
N GLY A 195 20.69 -0.26 27.48
CA GLY A 195 20.61 0.25 28.84
C GLY A 195 19.73 1.50 28.94
N GLY A 196 19.09 1.69 30.09
CA GLY A 196 18.33 2.91 30.38
C GLY A 196 19.22 4.13 30.61
N HIS A 197 18.63 5.31 30.44
CA HIS A 197 19.25 6.61 30.67
C HIS A 197 18.46 7.43 31.68
N THR A 198 19.14 8.32 32.40
CA THR A 198 18.55 9.08 33.49
C THR A 198 18.93 10.55 33.36
N LEU A 199 17.93 11.43 33.28
CA LEU A 199 18.10 12.87 33.11
C LEU A 199 17.71 13.61 34.39
N ASN A 200 18.61 14.45 34.91
CA ASN A 200 18.27 15.40 35.96
C ASN A 200 17.54 16.58 35.32
N VAL A 201 16.32 16.86 35.78
CA VAL A 201 15.46 17.90 35.23
C VAL A 201 15.16 18.97 36.28
N ARG A 202 15.14 20.24 35.85
CA ARG A 202 14.84 21.42 36.67
C ARG A 202 13.72 22.27 36.05
N PRO A 203 13.07 23.14 36.83
CA PRO A 203 12.06 24.05 36.31
C PRO A 203 12.56 24.88 35.12
N GLY A 204 11.73 25.03 34.08
CA GLY A 204 12.03 25.76 32.85
C GLY A 204 12.69 24.92 31.74
N MET A 205 12.93 23.63 31.96
CA MET A 205 13.48 22.73 30.92
C MET A 205 12.36 22.12 30.06
N TRP A 206 12.65 21.96 28.77
CA TRP A 206 11.92 21.05 27.90
C TRP A 206 12.69 19.76 27.69
N VAL A 207 11.96 18.66 27.57
CA VAL A 207 12.45 17.40 27.03
C VAL A 207 11.49 16.94 25.93
N LEU A 208 12.01 16.81 24.72
CA LEU A 208 11.34 16.10 23.63
C LEU A 208 11.91 14.69 23.54
N LEU A 209 11.05 13.68 23.40
CA LEU A 209 11.48 12.28 23.35
C LEU A 209 10.69 11.44 22.33
N ARG A 210 11.31 10.36 21.84
CA ARG A 210 10.71 9.30 21.00
C ARG A 210 9.86 8.35 21.86
N ALA A 211 8.62 8.74 22.13
CA ALA A 211 7.71 8.00 23.01
C ALA A 211 7.28 6.64 22.42
N ASP A 212 7.39 6.50 21.10
CA ASP A 212 7.19 5.23 20.38
C ASP A 212 8.33 4.21 20.59
N MET A 213 9.52 4.65 21.04
CA MET A 213 10.71 3.82 21.23
C MET A 213 11.19 3.75 22.69
N LEU A 214 10.82 4.73 23.53
CA LEU A 214 11.29 4.89 24.89
C LEU A 214 10.12 4.86 25.88
N SER A 215 10.20 3.94 26.85
CA SER A 215 9.47 4.11 28.11
C SER A 215 10.07 5.26 28.91
N HIS A 216 9.22 5.97 29.64
CA HIS A 216 9.60 7.21 30.31
C HIS A 216 8.89 7.32 31.67
N LYS A 217 9.64 7.64 32.72
CA LYS A 217 9.11 7.78 34.09
C LYS A 217 9.72 8.99 34.78
N PHE A 218 8.88 9.83 35.39
CA PHE A 218 9.33 11.01 36.11
C PHE A 218 9.15 10.84 37.61
N SER A 219 10.21 11.14 38.38
CA SER A 219 10.19 11.17 39.83
C SER A 219 10.70 12.51 40.34
N ALA A 220 9.86 13.23 41.10
CA ALA A 220 10.23 14.52 41.69
C ALA A 220 10.63 14.36 43.17
N GLY A 221 11.56 15.21 43.64
CA GLY A 221 11.97 15.24 45.06
C GLY A 221 10.90 15.79 46.02
N GLY A 222 9.80 16.31 45.48
CA GLY A 222 8.64 16.87 46.17
C GLY A 222 7.50 17.06 45.16
N VAL A 223 6.44 17.79 45.53
CA VAL A 223 5.38 18.12 44.56
C VAL A 223 5.96 18.96 43.42
N SER A 224 5.70 18.55 42.18
CA SER A 224 6.15 19.24 40.96
C SER A 224 5.12 19.06 39.85
N TYR A 225 5.11 19.98 38.90
CA TYR A 225 4.16 19.97 37.77
C TYR A 225 4.89 19.90 36.44
N THR A 226 4.26 19.24 35.47
CA THR A 226 4.73 19.20 34.08
C THR A 226 3.57 19.45 33.12
N LEU A 227 3.83 20.11 32.00
CA LEU A 227 2.89 20.17 30.88
C LEU A 227 3.42 19.29 29.76
N SER A 228 2.60 18.38 29.24
CA SER A 228 3.01 17.43 28.21
C SER A 228 2.02 17.30 27.07
N SER A 229 2.50 16.91 25.89
CA SER A 229 1.66 16.66 24.71
C SER A 229 2.33 15.64 23.79
N PHE A 230 1.52 14.79 23.15
CA PHE A 230 1.97 13.79 22.20
C PHE A 230 1.84 14.30 20.77
N PHE A 231 2.87 14.12 19.96
CA PHE A 231 2.84 14.43 18.53
C PHE A 231 2.58 13.15 17.75
N MET A 232 1.57 13.17 16.88
CA MET A 232 0.99 11.99 16.24
C MET A 232 1.14 12.02 14.72
N GLN A 233 1.33 10.83 14.15
CA GLN A 233 1.34 10.60 12.71
C GLN A 233 -0.07 10.75 12.10
N ILE A 234 -0.16 11.03 10.79
CA ILE A 234 -1.40 11.04 10.00
C ILE A 234 -2.23 9.75 10.21
N ASN A 235 -3.51 9.94 10.58
CA ASN A 235 -4.50 8.89 10.85
C ASN A 235 -5.75 8.99 9.93
N SER A 236 -5.73 9.88 8.94
CA SER A 236 -6.92 10.21 8.16
C SER A 236 -7.17 9.31 6.95
N ASP A 237 -6.17 8.56 6.49
CA ASP A 237 -6.31 7.83 5.24
C ASP A 237 -6.71 6.36 5.48
N ALA A 238 -7.84 5.94 4.93
CA ALA A 238 -8.29 4.55 4.98
C ALA A 238 -7.25 3.61 4.31
N GLU A 239 -6.51 4.14 3.32
CA GLU A 239 -5.32 3.48 2.80
C GLU A 239 -4.25 3.31 3.89
N LEU A 240 -3.88 4.34 4.64
CA LEU A 240 -2.88 4.24 5.72
C LEU A 240 -3.32 3.29 6.86
N ARG A 241 -4.62 3.07 7.07
CA ARG A 241 -5.12 2.03 7.99
C ARG A 241 -4.93 0.61 7.45
N ARG A 242 -5.00 0.41 6.13
CA ARG A 242 -4.66 -0.87 5.45
C ARG A 242 -3.17 -1.11 5.40
N LYS A 243 -2.40 -0.04 5.17
CA LYS A 243 -0.97 0.00 5.34
C LYS A 243 -0.68 -0.07 6.84
N GLN A 244 -0.94 -1.20 7.50
CA GLN A 244 -0.52 -1.47 8.88
C GLN A 244 0.76 -0.69 9.12
N ALA A 245 0.67 0.39 9.92
CA ALA A 245 1.78 1.31 10.04
C ALA A 245 2.99 0.44 10.36
N ASN A 246 4.05 0.60 9.57
CA ASN A 246 5.26 -0.22 9.54
C ASN A 246 6.06 -0.21 10.87
N PHE A 247 5.40 0.16 11.97
CA PHE A 247 5.91 0.48 13.28
C PHE A 247 5.28 -0.45 14.30
N THR A 248 6.11 -0.92 15.23
CA THR A 248 5.63 -1.74 16.33
C THR A 248 4.88 -0.84 17.31
N PRO A 249 3.61 -1.14 17.66
CA PRO A 249 2.87 -0.33 18.63
C PRO A 249 3.56 -0.39 19.99
N ALA A 250 3.57 0.74 20.70
CA ALA A 250 4.12 0.85 22.04
C ALA A 250 3.47 -0.17 22.99
N PRO A 251 4.18 -0.67 24.02
CA PRO A 251 3.64 -1.66 24.95
C PRO A 251 2.29 -1.25 25.58
N ILE A 252 2.11 0.03 25.88
CA ILE A 252 0.87 0.57 26.43
C ILE A 252 -0.31 0.44 25.44
N ALA A 253 -0.10 0.70 24.15
CA ALA A 253 -1.13 0.52 23.13
C ALA A 253 -1.55 -0.96 23.00
N LYS A 254 -0.59 -1.90 23.10
CA LYS A 254 -0.89 -3.34 23.13
C LYS A 254 -1.72 -3.73 24.35
N SER A 255 -1.36 -3.19 25.52
CA SER A 255 -2.08 -3.42 26.78
C SER A 255 -3.53 -2.93 26.71
N LEU A 256 -3.72 -1.70 26.22
CA LEU A 256 -5.05 -1.12 26.01
C LEU A 256 -5.86 -1.89 24.96
N GLY A 257 -5.24 -2.35 23.87
CA GLY A 257 -5.92 -3.22 22.90
C GLY A 257 -6.41 -4.54 23.51
N GLY A 258 -5.59 -5.15 24.39
CA GLY A 258 -5.97 -6.34 25.14
C GLY A 258 -7.09 -6.07 26.16
N TRP A 259 -7.01 -4.94 26.88
CA TRP A 259 -8.06 -4.50 27.80
C TRP A 259 -9.39 -4.31 27.04
N LEU A 260 -9.36 -3.60 25.91
CA LEU A 260 -10.55 -3.32 25.11
C LEU A 260 -11.20 -4.61 24.59
N SER A 261 -10.38 -5.57 24.14
CA SER A 261 -10.87 -6.88 23.70
C SER A 261 -11.58 -7.63 24.83
N ASN A 262 -11.00 -7.63 26.05
CA ASN A 262 -11.61 -8.26 27.22
C ASN A 262 -12.89 -7.54 27.66
N ALA A 263 -12.90 -6.21 27.64
CA ALA A 263 -14.08 -5.40 27.95
C ALA A 263 -15.21 -5.67 26.94
N MET A 264 -14.91 -5.72 25.64
CA MET A 264 -15.87 -6.06 24.59
C MET A 264 -16.47 -7.46 24.77
N ARG A 265 -15.62 -8.45 25.10
CA ARG A 265 -16.08 -9.80 25.42
C ARG A 265 -17.02 -9.82 26.62
N PHE A 266 -16.64 -9.16 27.71
CA PHE A 266 -17.46 -9.06 28.92
C PHE A 266 -18.82 -8.39 28.62
N MET A 267 -18.82 -7.29 27.85
CA MET A 267 -20.05 -6.61 27.44
C MET A 267 -20.97 -7.54 26.67
N LYS A 268 -20.46 -8.27 25.66
CA LYS A 268 -21.25 -9.23 24.90
C LYS A 268 -21.79 -10.37 25.77
N GLU A 269 -20.99 -10.91 26.69
CA GLU A 269 -21.37 -12.05 27.55
C GLU A 269 -22.41 -11.69 28.63
N ASN A 270 -22.43 -10.44 29.13
CA ASN A 270 -23.18 -10.09 30.34
C ASN A 270 -24.24 -9.00 30.16
N ILE A 271 -24.30 -8.31 29.02
CA ILE A 271 -25.28 -7.24 28.78
C ILE A 271 -26.36 -7.76 27.84
N GLU A 272 -27.60 -7.75 28.32
CA GLU A 272 -28.74 -8.36 27.63
C GLU A 272 -29.53 -7.35 26.78
N THR A 273 -29.40 -6.04 27.03
CA THR A 273 -30.19 -5.00 26.34
C THR A 273 -29.31 -4.01 25.55
N GLU A 274 -29.83 -3.54 24.42
CA GLU A 274 -29.14 -2.58 23.54
C GLU A 274 -28.99 -1.20 24.20
N GLU A 275 -29.97 -0.78 25.03
CA GLU A 275 -29.93 0.48 25.80
C GLU A 275 -28.80 0.50 26.85
N GLU A 276 -28.57 -0.61 27.57
CA GLU A 276 -27.45 -0.72 28.52
C GLU A 276 -26.09 -0.69 27.82
N LEU A 277 -26.05 -1.20 26.59
CA LEU A 277 -24.86 -1.29 25.75
C LEU A 277 -24.49 0.09 25.16
N GLU A 278 -25.48 0.83 24.66
CA GLU A 278 -25.32 2.21 24.15
C GLU A 278 -24.94 3.19 25.26
N ALA A 279 -25.35 2.94 26.50
CA ALA A 279 -24.99 3.78 27.65
C ALA A 279 -23.50 3.71 28.04
N ILE A 280 -22.80 2.63 27.66
CA ILE A 280 -21.40 2.38 28.10
C ILE A 280 -20.40 2.25 26.95
N ALA A 281 -20.86 2.07 25.71
CA ALA A 281 -20.01 1.84 24.53
C ALA A 281 -20.38 2.79 23.39
N SER A 282 -19.37 3.40 22.74
CA SER A 282 -19.58 4.19 21.53
C SER A 282 -19.98 3.29 20.36
N ARG A 283 -20.57 3.88 19.31
CA ARG A 283 -20.91 3.17 18.07
C ARG A 283 -19.71 2.43 17.46
N GLU A 284 -18.52 3.02 17.55
CA GLU A 284 -17.27 2.43 17.09
C GLU A 284 -16.90 1.16 17.88
N VAL A 285 -17.00 1.19 19.21
CA VAL A 285 -16.80 -0.01 20.06
C VAL A 285 -17.78 -1.11 19.67
N MET A 286 -19.04 -0.74 19.44
CA MET A 286 -20.09 -1.66 19.05
C MET A 286 -19.82 -2.35 17.72
N ARG A 287 -19.40 -1.59 16.71
CA ARG A 287 -19.01 -2.14 15.42
C ARG A 287 -17.84 -3.11 15.56
N ILE A 288 -16.76 -2.71 16.24
CA ILE A 288 -15.58 -3.58 16.45
C ILE A 288 -16.00 -4.88 17.17
N SER A 289 -16.81 -4.75 18.22
CA SER A 289 -17.33 -5.90 18.97
C SER A 289 -18.16 -6.85 18.11
N ASN A 290 -19.03 -6.34 17.24
CA ASN A 290 -19.83 -7.16 16.32
C ASN A 290 -18.97 -7.89 15.29
N HIS A 291 -17.86 -7.28 14.84
CA HIS A 291 -16.92 -7.94 13.92
C HIS A 291 -16.06 -9.01 14.62
N MET A 292 -15.79 -8.87 15.92
CA MET A 292 -14.98 -9.84 16.68
C MET A 292 -15.80 -10.98 17.29
N TYR A 293 -17.02 -10.68 17.76
CA TYR A 293 -17.85 -11.57 18.57
C TYR A 293 -19.28 -11.69 18.01
N HIS A 294 -19.41 -11.79 16.69
CA HIS A 294 -20.68 -12.05 16.00
C HIS A 294 -21.37 -13.32 16.53
N ARG A 295 -22.67 -13.27 16.84
CA ARG A 295 -23.43 -14.39 17.45
C ARG A 295 -24.50 -15.03 16.58
N GLY A 296 -24.86 -14.39 15.46
CA GLY A 296 -25.90 -14.90 14.56
C GLY A 296 -25.49 -16.17 13.82
N GLN A 297 -26.06 -16.40 12.64
CA GLN A 297 -25.67 -17.56 11.83
C GLN A 297 -24.15 -17.49 11.53
N GLN A 298 -23.46 -18.61 11.73
CA GLN A 298 -22.02 -18.74 11.51
C GLN A 298 -21.73 -19.91 10.59
N ILE A 299 -22.12 -19.76 9.32
CA ILE A 299 -21.85 -20.76 8.28
C ILE A 299 -20.65 -20.29 7.47
N ALA A 300 -19.54 -21.01 7.55
CA ALA A 300 -18.33 -20.67 6.83
C ALA A 300 -18.47 -20.99 5.34
N VAL A 301 -18.01 -20.06 4.51
CA VAL A 301 -17.78 -20.26 3.08
C VAL A 301 -16.30 -20.65 2.90
N ARG A 302 -16.04 -21.88 2.44
CA ARG A 302 -14.68 -22.42 2.35
C ARG A 302 -14.15 -22.63 0.92
N GLY A 303 -15.03 -22.74 -0.06
CA GLY A 303 -14.65 -22.99 -1.45
C GLY A 303 -15.55 -22.22 -2.41
N CYS A 304 -14.97 -21.71 -3.48
CA CYS A 304 -15.68 -20.98 -4.54
C CYS A 304 -15.15 -21.41 -5.90
N ALA A 305 -16.02 -21.46 -6.92
CA ALA A 305 -15.62 -21.59 -8.32
C ALA A 305 -16.56 -20.76 -9.21
N VAL A 306 -16.02 -20.25 -10.32
CA VAL A 306 -16.71 -19.27 -11.16
C VAL A 306 -16.42 -19.53 -12.64
N ARG A 307 -17.47 -19.42 -13.45
CA ARG A 307 -17.42 -19.38 -14.92
C ARG A 307 -18.46 -18.39 -15.39
N PHE A 308 -18.07 -17.21 -15.85
CA PHE A 308 -18.98 -16.17 -16.34
C PHE A 308 -18.46 -15.58 -17.65
N GLY A 309 -19.31 -14.81 -18.35
CA GLY A 309 -18.90 -14.05 -19.53
C GLY A 309 -17.71 -13.11 -19.27
N GLY A 310 -17.11 -12.56 -20.34
CA GLY A 310 -15.92 -11.72 -20.18
C GLY A 310 -14.63 -12.50 -19.86
N ARG A 311 -14.57 -13.78 -20.25
CA ARG A 311 -13.43 -14.70 -20.01
C ARG A 311 -13.13 -14.98 -18.53
N THR A 312 -14.18 -14.94 -17.70
CA THR A 312 -14.08 -15.19 -16.28
C THR A 312 -14.19 -16.68 -15.97
N SER A 313 -13.13 -17.46 -16.24
CA SER A 313 -13.12 -18.92 -16.01
C SER A 313 -12.55 -19.36 -14.66
N HIS A 314 -12.10 -18.41 -13.84
CA HIS A 314 -11.49 -18.66 -12.53
C HIS A 314 -11.67 -17.42 -11.64
N VAL A 315 -11.64 -17.60 -10.31
CA VAL A 315 -11.84 -16.54 -9.31
C VAL A 315 -10.87 -15.37 -9.53
N PHE A 316 -9.62 -15.69 -9.89
CA PHE A 316 -8.59 -14.69 -10.21
C PHE A 316 -8.99 -13.79 -11.40
N PHE A 317 -9.52 -14.36 -12.48
CA PHE A 317 -9.97 -13.56 -13.63
C PHE A 317 -11.20 -12.73 -13.28
N MET A 318 -12.12 -13.29 -12.48
CA MET A 318 -13.27 -12.53 -11.98
C MET A 318 -12.81 -11.32 -11.16
N GLN A 319 -11.85 -11.54 -10.26
CA GLN A 319 -11.22 -10.48 -9.47
C GLN A 319 -10.66 -9.40 -10.38
N SER A 320 -9.78 -9.73 -11.33
CA SER A 320 -9.21 -8.73 -12.24
C SER A 320 -10.29 -7.95 -13.00
N ALA A 321 -11.34 -8.62 -13.46
CA ALA A 321 -12.43 -8.00 -14.20
C ALA A 321 -13.28 -7.05 -13.33
N ILE A 322 -13.67 -7.44 -12.12
CA ILE A 322 -14.45 -6.56 -11.23
C ILE A 322 -13.60 -5.39 -10.74
N PHE A 323 -12.33 -5.61 -10.40
CA PHE A 323 -11.42 -4.55 -9.95
C PHE A 323 -10.97 -3.61 -11.07
N SER A 324 -11.11 -3.99 -12.34
CA SER A 324 -10.87 -3.06 -13.46
C SER A 324 -12.14 -2.36 -13.94
N GLY A 325 -13.31 -2.68 -13.37
CA GLY A 325 -14.58 -2.18 -13.87
C GLY A 325 -14.89 -2.64 -15.30
N CYS A 326 -14.44 -3.85 -15.68
CA CYS A 326 -14.52 -4.35 -17.05
C CYS A 326 -15.97 -4.61 -17.49
N ASP A 327 -16.40 -3.94 -18.57
CA ASP A 327 -17.65 -4.21 -19.27
C ASP A 327 -17.52 -5.51 -20.10
N SER A 328 -18.25 -6.55 -19.69
CA SER A 328 -18.19 -7.88 -20.32
C SER A 328 -19.22 -8.08 -21.43
N ALA A 329 -19.95 -7.03 -21.81
CA ALA A 329 -21.03 -7.13 -22.78
C ALA A 329 -20.53 -7.07 -24.22
N GLU A 330 -20.93 -8.07 -24.99
CA GLU A 330 -20.59 -8.25 -26.39
C GLU A 330 -21.86 -8.48 -27.24
N VAL A 331 -21.71 -8.40 -28.55
CA VAL A 331 -22.78 -8.76 -29.49
C VAL A 331 -22.95 -10.28 -29.47
N ILE A 332 -24.19 -10.77 -29.57
CA ILE A 332 -24.49 -12.21 -29.63
C ILE A 332 -23.55 -12.91 -30.64
N PRO A 333 -22.74 -13.89 -30.20
CA PRO A 333 -21.79 -14.55 -31.09
C PRO A 333 -22.50 -15.30 -32.23
N TYR A 334 -21.93 -15.24 -33.43
CA TYR A 334 -22.46 -15.95 -34.61
C TYR A 334 -22.57 -17.46 -34.39
N GLN A 335 -21.70 -18.02 -33.54
CA GLN A 335 -21.74 -19.42 -33.13
C GLN A 335 -23.04 -19.81 -32.40
N ARG A 336 -23.78 -18.84 -31.85
CA ARG A 336 -25.10 -19.06 -31.22
C ARG A 336 -26.20 -19.03 -32.27
N TRP A 337 -26.34 -17.89 -32.94
CA TRP A 337 -27.22 -17.72 -34.09
C TRP A 337 -26.84 -16.46 -34.89
N ASP A 338 -27.37 -16.37 -36.10
CA ASP A 338 -27.19 -15.22 -36.98
C ASP A 338 -28.12 -14.07 -36.58
N ASN A 339 -27.56 -12.98 -36.06
CA ASN A 339 -28.32 -11.79 -35.65
C ASN A 339 -29.15 -11.19 -36.80
N ALA A 340 -28.70 -11.30 -38.05
CA ALA A 340 -29.39 -10.69 -39.19
C ALA A 340 -30.81 -11.27 -39.41
N GLN A 341 -31.10 -12.46 -38.87
CA GLN A 341 -32.40 -13.12 -38.99
C GLN A 341 -33.42 -12.65 -37.94
N TYR A 342 -32.96 -12.10 -36.82
CA TYR A 342 -33.79 -11.84 -35.65
C TYR A 342 -33.72 -10.40 -35.15
N TYR A 343 -32.68 -9.64 -35.46
CA TYR A 343 -32.56 -8.25 -35.02
C TYR A 343 -33.44 -7.30 -35.85
N ALA A 344 -34.20 -6.43 -35.18
CA ALA A 344 -34.93 -5.33 -35.80
C ALA A 344 -34.80 -4.06 -34.94
N SER A 345 -34.42 -2.93 -35.56
CA SER A 345 -34.10 -1.69 -34.85
C SER A 345 -35.32 -0.93 -34.31
N GLU A 346 -36.53 -1.16 -34.83
CA GLU A 346 -37.78 -0.57 -34.33
C GLU A 346 -38.99 -1.51 -34.51
N PRO A 347 -40.01 -1.48 -33.63
CA PRO A 347 -41.31 -2.11 -33.87
C PRO A 347 -42.01 -1.44 -35.07
N GLN A 348 -42.42 -2.20 -36.09
CA GLN A 348 -43.19 -1.66 -37.22
C GLN A 348 -44.62 -1.34 -36.77
N ASP A 349 -45.07 -0.09 -36.97
CA ASP A 349 -46.43 0.38 -36.66
C ASP A 349 -46.90 0.11 -35.22
N GLY A 350 -45.97 0.07 -34.25
CA GLY A 350 -46.28 -0.22 -32.84
C GLY A 350 -46.54 -1.69 -32.54
N TYR A 351 -46.33 -2.60 -33.50
CA TYR A 351 -46.43 -4.04 -33.33
C TYR A 351 -45.06 -4.71 -33.47
N TRP A 352 -44.81 -5.71 -32.62
CA TRP A 352 -43.60 -6.51 -32.70
C TRP A 352 -43.58 -7.32 -34.00
N VAL A 353 -42.53 -7.17 -34.80
CA VAL A 353 -42.28 -8.07 -35.94
C VAL A 353 -42.04 -9.46 -35.36
N ARG A 354 -42.81 -10.43 -35.85
CA ARG A 354 -42.80 -11.81 -35.33
C ARG A 354 -41.36 -12.35 -35.30
N ASP A 355 -41.02 -12.98 -34.18
CA ASP A 355 -39.72 -13.61 -33.92
C ASP A 355 -38.50 -12.66 -33.93
N THR A 356 -38.68 -11.33 -33.84
CA THR A 356 -37.56 -10.36 -33.78
C THR A 356 -37.28 -9.77 -32.38
N TYR A 357 -36.05 -9.32 -32.14
CA TYR A 357 -35.60 -8.63 -30.93
C TYR A 357 -34.86 -7.31 -31.24
N THR A 358 -34.87 -6.39 -30.26
CA THR A 358 -34.25 -5.05 -30.37
C THR A 358 -32.90 -4.95 -29.64
N CYS A 359 -32.53 -5.95 -28.84
CA CYS A 359 -31.27 -6.01 -28.12
C CYS A 359 -30.39 -7.14 -28.67
N MET A 360 -29.21 -6.80 -29.20
CA MET A 360 -28.25 -7.77 -29.74
C MET A 360 -27.07 -8.06 -28.81
N HIS A 361 -27.12 -7.58 -27.56
CA HIS A 361 -26.01 -7.67 -26.62
C HIS A 361 -26.29 -8.66 -25.49
N GLY A 362 -25.22 -9.21 -24.92
CA GLY A 362 -25.23 -10.07 -23.75
C GLY A 362 -23.82 -10.35 -23.27
N THR A 363 -23.68 -11.13 -22.21
CA THR A 363 -22.37 -11.68 -21.80
C THR A 363 -22.39 -13.19 -22.01
N PHE A 364 -21.36 -13.74 -22.64
CA PHE A 364 -21.36 -15.15 -23.06
C PHE A 364 -20.15 -15.91 -22.53
N LEU A 365 -20.38 -17.17 -22.19
CA LEU A 365 -19.34 -18.12 -21.85
C LEU A 365 -18.53 -18.49 -23.09
N GLU A 366 -17.21 -18.57 -22.92
CA GLU A 366 -16.30 -19.11 -23.92
C GLU A 366 -16.30 -20.65 -23.86
N GLY A 367 -16.35 -21.30 -25.01
CA GLY A 367 -16.28 -22.77 -25.10
C GLY A 367 -17.45 -23.51 -24.46
N ILE A 368 -18.68 -22.99 -24.55
CA ILE A 368 -19.91 -23.63 -24.02
C ILE A 368 -20.10 -25.08 -24.51
N GLU A 369 -19.56 -25.41 -25.68
CA GLU A 369 -19.58 -26.73 -26.28
C GLU A 369 -18.55 -27.70 -25.68
N MET A 370 -17.53 -27.19 -24.96
CA MET A 370 -16.43 -27.97 -24.39
C MET A 370 -16.83 -28.65 -23.09
N PHE A 371 -16.37 -29.89 -22.88
CA PHE A 371 -16.59 -30.64 -21.64
C PHE A 371 -15.68 -31.88 -21.58
N ASP A 372 -15.00 -32.10 -20.44
CA ASP A 372 -14.19 -33.31 -20.23
C ASP A 372 -15.05 -34.50 -19.77
N HIS A 373 -15.72 -35.13 -20.73
CA HIS A 373 -16.58 -36.28 -20.45
C HIS A 373 -15.83 -37.47 -19.80
N LYS A 374 -14.53 -37.65 -20.07
CA LYS A 374 -13.74 -38.77 -19.54
C LYS A 374 -13.49 -38.56 -18.06
N PHE A 375 -13.18 -37.33 -17.66
CA PHE A 375 -13.01 -36.98 -16.27
C PHE A 375 -14.26 -37.34 -15.46
N PHE A 376 -15.46 -37.05 -15.94
CA PHE A 376 -16.72 -37.34 -15.24
C PHE A 376 -17.26 -38.77 -15.46
N GLY A 377 -16.54 -39.63 -16.17
CA GLY A 377 -16.97 -41.02 -16.42
C GLY A 377 -18.21 -41.12 -17.32
N LEU A 378 -18.48 -40.12 -18.15
CA LEU A 378 -19.63 -40.07 -19.05
C LEU A 378 -19.24 -40.52 -20.47
N SER A 379 -20.19 -41.15 -21.16
CA SER A 379 -19.96 -41.57 -22.55
C SER A 379 -20.00 -40.38 -23.50
N LEU A 380 -19.27 -40.48 -24.63
CA LEU A 380 -19.32 -39.44 -25.67
C LEU A 380 -20.74 -39.27 -26.25
N ASN A 381 -21.50 -40.36 -26.35
CA ASN A 381 -22.85 -40.32 -26.90
C ASN A 381 -23.83 -39.58 -25.97
N GLU A 382 -23.71 -39.81 -24.68
CA GLU A 382 -24.51 -39.09 -23.67
C GLU A 382 -24.20 -37.60 -23.68
N THR A 383 -22.93 -37.24 -23.69
CA THR A 383 -22.48 -35.85 -23.57
C THR A 383 -22.80 -35.00 -24.80
N ARG A 384 -22.84 -35.59 -26.00
CA ARG A 384 -23.29 -34.90 -27.23
C ARG A 384 -24.71 -34.35 -27.14
N GLY A 385 -25.60 -35.09 -26.49
CA GLY A 385 -26.99 -34.67 -26.29
C GLY A 385 -27.21 -33.83 -25.04
N MET A 386 -26.21 -33.73 -24.16
CA MET A 386 -26.35 -33.16 -22.83
C MET A 386 -26.42 -31.64 -22.86
N ASP A 387 -27.42 -31.07 -22.18
CA ASP A 387 -27.56 -29.63 -21.96
C ASP A 387 -26.25 -29.03 -21.40
N PRO A 388 -25.70 -27.94 -22.00
CA PRO A 388 -24.53 -27.23 -21.47
C PRO A 388 -24.64 -26.82 -20.00
N ASN A 389 -25.82 -26.50 -19.49
CA ASN A 389 -25.98 -26.18 -18.06
C ASN A 389 -25.56 -27.38 -17.18
N GLN A 390 -25.89 -28.61 -17.58
CA GLN A 390 -25.49 -29.82 -16.84
C GLN A 390 -23.98 -30.03 -16.85
N ARG A 391 -23.31 -29.65 -17.94
CA ARG A 391 -21.85 -29.73 -18.07
C ARG A 391 -21.16 -28.76 -17.12
N HIS A 392 -21.56 -27.49 -17.17
CA HIS A 392 -20.96 -26.45 -16.33
C HIS A 392 -21.21 -26.69 -14.85
N VAL A 393 -22.42 -27.12 -14.45
CA VAL A 393 -22.71 -27.45 -13.05
C VAL A 393 -21.82 -28.59 -12.53
N LEU A 394 -21.52 -29.61 -13.34
CA LEU A 394 -20.58 -30.67 -12.94
C LEU A 394 -19.16 -30.16 -12.71
N GLU A 395 -18.65 -29.34 -13.64
CA GLU A 395 -17.31 -28.76 -13.54
C GLU A 395 -17.19 -27.82 -12.35
N VAL A 396 -18.10 -26.85 -12.25
CA VAL A 396 -18.10 -25.84 -11.18
C VAL A 396 -18.35 -26.48 -9.81
N CYS A 397 -19.22 -27.48 -9.70
CA CYS A 397 -19.41 -28.20 -8.44
C CYS A 397 -18.11 -28.91 -8.01
N TYR A 398 -17.46 -29.61 -8.93
CA TYR A 398 -16.20 -30.28 -8.62
C TYR A 398 -15.10 -29.31 -8.22
N GLU A 399 -14.92 -28.21 -8.96
CA GLU A 399 -13.95 -27.15 -8.66
C GLU A 399 -14.24 -26.52 -7.29
N THR A 400 -15.51 -26.25 -6.99
CA THR A 400 -15.94 -25.70 -5.69
C THR A 400 -15.57 -26.64 -4.55
N CYS A 401 -15.86 -27.94 -4.67
CA CYS A 401 -15.49 -28.95 -3.69
C CYS A 401 -13.97 -29.15 -3.61
N TYR A 402 -13.26 -29.09 -4.74
CA TYR A 402 -11.81 -29.20 -4.79
C TYR A 402 -11.14 -28.06 -4.03
N ASN A 403 -11.64 -26.84 -4.22
CA ASN A 403 -11.17 -25.64 -3.54
C ASN A 403 -11.50 -25.64 -2.03
N SER A 404 -12.49 -26.44 -1.60
CA SER A 404 -12.75 -26.74 -0.18
C SER A 404 -12.07 -28.01 0.33
N GLY A 405 -11.05 -28.53 -0.39
CA GLY A 405 -10.20 -29.63 0.07
C GLY A 405 -10.66 -31.04 -0.29
N PHE A 406 -11.78 -31.20 -1.01
CA PHE A 406 -12.27 -32.52 -1.42
C PHE A 406 -11.60 -33.04 -2.69
N ARG A 407 -11.55 -34.37 -2.82
CA ARG A 407 -11.13 -35.07 -4.04
C ARG A 407 -12.26 -36.00 -4.47
N LYS A 408 -12.28 -36.47 -5.71
CA LYS A 408 -13.33 -37.39 -6.19
C LYS A 408 -13.56 -38.60 -5.26
N PRO A 409 -12.52 -39.29 -4.76
CA PRO A 409 -12.75 -40.42 -3.86
C PRO A 409 -13.39 -40.03 -2.53
N THR A 410 -13.16 -38.80 -2.03
CA THR A 410 -13.70 -38.33 -0.75
C THR A 410 -15.12 -37.76 -0.87
N LEU A 411 -15.59 -37.49 -2.09
CA LEU A 411 -16.99 -37.12 -2.37
C LEU A 411 -17.92 -38.34 -2.40
N MET A 412 -17.38 -39.52 -2.72
CA MET A 412 -18.16 -40.76 -2.74
C MET A 412 -18.75 -41.06 -1.36
N ARG A 413 -20.07 -41.26 -1.34
CA ARG A 413 -20.91 -41.49 -0.14
C ARG A 413 -20.91 -40.34 0.86
N ASN A 414 -20.37 -39.18 0.51
CA ASN A 414 -20.41 -38.01 1.37
C ASN A 414 -21.86 -37.52 1.51
N HIS A 415 -22.27 -37.15 2.73
CA HIS A 415 -23.60 -36.63 3.01
C HIS A 415 -23.64 -35.12 2.84
N MET A 416 -23.27 -34.65 1.64
CA MET A 416 -23.22 -33.24 1.27
C MET A 416 -24.51 -32.82 0.57
N GLY A 417 -25.10 -31.70 1.01
CA GLY A 417 -26.24 -31.09 0.33
C GLY A 417 -25.84 -30.47 -1.01
N VAL A 418 -26.68 -30.60 -2.03
CA VAL A 418 -26.48 -30.00 -3.36
C VAL A 418 -27.72 -29.20 -3.74
N TYR A 419 -27.58 -27.89 -3.77
CA TYR A 419 -28.66 -26.96 -4.08
C TYR A 419 -28.30 -26.19 -5.34
N THR A 420 -29.07 -26.40 -6.41
CA THR A 420 -28.77 -25.81 -7.72
C THR A 420 -29.89 -24.87 -8.15
N GLY A 421 -29.58 -23.58 -8.28
CA GLY A 421 -30.41 -22.61 -8.97
C GLY A 421 -30.21 -22.73 -10.48
N GLY A 422 -31.25 -23.01 -11.23
CA GLY A 422 -31.14 -23.19 -12.69
C GLY A 422 -32.47 -23.09 -13.41
N PRO A 423 -32.47 -23.01 -14.75
CA PRO A 423 -33.68 -22.81 -15.53
C PRO A 423 -34.52 -24.08 -15.56
N ALA A 424 -35.66 -24.09 -14.85
CA ALA A 424 -36.61 -25.21 -14.90
C ALA A 424 -37.77 -24.94 -15.85
N GLY A 425 -38.31 -23.71 -15.86
CA GLY A 425 -39.42 -23.30 -16.71
C GLY A 425 -39.01 -22.81 -18.11
N GLU A 426 -37.79 -22.30 -18.28
CA GLU A 426 -37.28 -21.68 -19.52
C GLU A 426 -36.10 -22.46 -20.12
N LEU A 427 -36.16 -23.80 -20.15
CA LEU A 427 -35.05 -24.63 -20.62
C LEU A 427 -34.89 -24.57 -22.15
N GLU A 428 -34.04 -23.65 -22.63
CA GLU A 428 -33.78 -23.41 -24.05
C GLU A 428 -33.20 -24.63 -24.79
N TRP A 429 -32.53 -25.55 -24.09
CA TRP A 429 -32.02 -26.77 -24.69
C TRP A 429 -33.11 -27.66 -25.33
N THR A 430 -34.37 -27.49 -24.91
CA THR A 430 -35.51 -28.20 -25.50
C THR A 430 -35.95 -27.60 -26.84
N THR A 431 -35.62 -26.34 -27.13
CA THR A 431 -35.98 -25.64 -28.36
C THR A 431 -34.85 -25.66 -29.41
N VAL A 432 -33.62 -25.96 -29.01
CA VAL A 432 -32.48 -26.12 -29.94
C VAL A 432 -32.72 -27.31 -30.90
N PRO A 433 -32.63 -27.12 -32.23
CA PRO A 433 -32.72 -28.22 -33.19
C PRO A 433 -31.58 -29.24 -33.00
N LYS A 434 -31.93 -30.52 -32.75
CA LYS A 434 -30.95 -31.59 -32.48
C LYS A 434 -30.69 -32.41 -33.76
N GLN A 435 -29.44 -32.48 -34.22
CA GLN A 435 -29.05 -33.23 -35.44
C GLN A 435 -29.04 -34.76 -35.26
N SER A 436 -29.00 -35.26 -34.02
CA SER A 436 -29.09 -36.69 -33.70
C SER A 436 -30.04 -36.91 -32.53
N GLU A 437 -30.95 -37.86 -32.65
CA GLU A 437 -31.67 -38.37 -31.48
C GLU A 437 -30.66 -39.04 -30.54
N SER A 438 -30.58 -38.58 -29.29
CA SER A 438 -29.74 -39.18 -28.24
C SER A 438 -30.16 -40.62 -27.86
N GLY A 439 -30.99 -41.28 -28.68
CA GLY A 439 -31.59 -42.58 -28.42
C GLY A 439 -32.26 -42.62 -27.04
N ALA A 440 -32.01 -43.70 -26.30
CA ALA A 440 -32.56 -43.93 -24.96
C ALA A 440 -32.16 -42.88 -23.89
N LEU A 441 -31.17 -42.01 -24.15
CA LEU A 441 -30.68 -41.00 -23.22
C LEU A 441 -31.30 -39.61 -23.45
N ALA A 442 -32.22 -39.47 -24.41
CA ALA A 442 -32.87 -38.19 -24.71
C ALA A 442 -33.61 -37.60 -23.49
N SER A 443 -34.19 -38.45 -22.64
CA SER A 443 -34.95 -38.04 -21.45
C SER A 443 -34.10 -37.37 -20.35
N THR A 444 -32.83 -37.75 -20.21
CA THR A 444 -31.92 -37.17 -19.20
C THR A 444 -31.14 -35.97 -19.73
N SER A 445 -31.04 -35.87 -21.06
CA SER A 445 -30.22 -34.90 -21.77
C SER A 445 -30.64 -33.44 -21.59
N GLY A 446 -31.93 -33.19 -21.32
CA GLY A 446 -32.51 -31.86 -21.11
C GLY A 446 -33.62 -31.87 -20.06
N SER A 447 -33.49 -32.71 -19.04
CA SER A 447 -34.43 -32.69 -17.91
C SER A 447 -33.93 -31.70 -16.85
N PRO A 448 -34.77 -30.73 -16.42
CA PRO A 448 -34.41 -29.82 -15.34
C PRO A 448 -33.99 -30.56 -14.06
N ALA A 449 -34.74 -31.58 -13.63
CA ALA A 449 -34.41 -32.33 -12.41
C ALA A 449 -33.04 -33.02 -12.50
N ILE A 450 -32.64 -33.45 -13.70
CA ILE A 450 -31.33 -34.06 -13.93
C ILE A 450 -30.19 -33.05 -13.81
N LEU A 451 -30.43 -31.75 -14.01
CA LEU A 451 -29.43 -30.70 -13.83
C LEU A 451 -28.74 -30.79 -12.47
N SER A 452 -29.53 -30.91 -11.40
CA SER A 452 -29.00 -31.06 -10.04
C SER A 452 -28.69 -32.53 -9.71
N ASN A 453 -29.56 -33.48 -10.07
CA ASN A 453 -29.37 -34.90 -9.72
C ASN A 453 -28.11 -35.53 -10.32
N ARG A 454 -27.69 -35.06 -11.50
CA ARG A 454 -26.47 -35.57 -12.16
C ARG A 454 -25.22 -35.31 -11.34
N VAL A 455 -25.17 -34.22 -10.56
CA VAL A 455 -24.06 -33.92 -9.65
C VAL A 455 -23.91 -35.02 -8.60
N SER A 456 -24.96 -35.27 -7.81
CA SER A 456 -24.93 -36.31 -6.78
C SER A 456 -24.67 -37.69 -7.38
N TYR A 457 -25.25 -38.00 -8.54
CA TYR A 457 -25.00 -39.27 -9.23
C TYR A 457 -23.53 -39.42 -9.65
N THR A 458 -22.94 -38.40 -10.29
CA THR A 458 -21.59 -38.44 -10.85
C THR A 458 -20.52 -38.54 -9.75
N PHE A 459 -20.72 -37.87 -8.62
CA PHE A 459 -19.77 -37.86 -7.50
C PHE A 459 -20.15 -38.85 -6.37
N GLY A 460 -21.27 -39.57 -6.51
CA GLY A 460 -21.76 -40.54 -5.53
C GLY A 460 -22.17 -39.94 -4.18
N MET A 461 -22.64 -38.68 -4.16
CA MET A 461 -23.08 -37.99 -2.94
C MET A 461 -24.50 -38.42 -2.54
N ASN A 462 -24.76 -38.49 -1.24
CA ASN A 462 -26.02 -39.00 -0.69
C ASN A 462 -26.80 -37.99 0.19
N GLY A 463 -26.38 -36.71 0.20
CA GLY A 463 -27.10 -35.65 0.91
C GLY A 463 -28.33 -35.14 0.14
N PRO A 464 -29.06 -34.16 0.70
CA PRO A 464 -30.22 -33.55 0.04
C PRO A 464 -29.83 -32.94 -1.32
N ASN A 465 -30.65 -33.12 -2.35
CA ASN A 465 -30.40 -32.56 -3.69
C ASN A 465 -31.66 -31.90 -4.24
N TYR A 466 -31.58 -30.62 -4.59
CA TYR A 466 -32.70 -29.88 -5.15
C TYR A 466 -32.27 -28.99 -6.32
N LEU A 467 -33.07 -29.04 -7.39
CA LEU A 467 -33.16 -27.96 -8.35
C LEU A 467 -34.16 -26.92 -7.85
N MET A 468 -33.81 -25.64 -7.96
CA MET A 468 -34.68 -24.53 -7.61
C MET A 468 -34.79 -23.54 -8.77
N ASP A 469 -36.00 -23.03 -8.98
CA ASP A 469 -36.29 -21.99 -9.97
C ASP A 469 -37.14 -20.90 -9.31
N MET A 470 -36.47 -19.81 -8.97
CA MET A 470 -37.05 -18.50 -8.62
C MET A 470 -36.51 -17.44 -9.59
N GLU A 471 -36.37 -17.81 -10.86
CA GLU A 471 -35.84 -16.95 -11.91
C GLU A 471 -34.48 -16.34 -11.51
N SER A 472 -34.33 -15.01 -11.53
CA SER A 472 -33.06 -14.32 -11.21
C SER A 472 -32.62 -14.46 -9.75
N ALA A 473 -33.50 -14.93 -8.85
CA ALA A 473 -33.18 -15.18 -7.44
C ALA A 473 -32.71 -16.62 -7.17
N SER A 474 -32.76 -17.52 -8.16
CA SER A 474 -32.54 -18.96 -7.96
C SER A 474 -31.20 -19.30 -7.32
N GLY A 475 -30.09 -18.71 -7.78
CA GLY A 475 -28.76 -18.97 -7.22
C GLY A 475 -28.59 -18.46 -5.79
N LEU A 476 -29.24 -17.34 -5.43
CA LEU A 476 -29.20 -16.82 -4.06
C LEU A 476 -30.08 -17.66 -3.14
N LEU A 477 -31.21 -18.17 -3.63
CA LEU A 477 -32.02 -19.15 -2.90
C LEU A 477 -31.23 -20.45 -2.65
N ALA A 478 -30.51 -20.95 -3.66
CA ALA A 478 -29.65 -22.11 -3.50
C ALA A 478 -28.59 -21.89 -2.41
N PHE A 479 -27.99 -20.69 -2.35
CA PHE A 479 -27.10 -20.28 -1.28
C PHE A 479 -27.79 -20.25 0.08
N GLN A 480 -28.95 -19.62 0.18
CA GLN A 480 -29.74 -19.56 1.42
C GLN A 480 -30.12 -20.97 1.93
N GLN A 481 -30.52 -21.87 1.04
CA GLN A 481 -30.87 -23.24 1.41
C GLN A 481 -29.63 -24.04 1.83
N ALA A 482 -28.48 -23.82 1.21
CA ALA A 482 -27.22 -24.41 1.63
C ALA A 482 -26.81 -23.93 3.04
N VAL A 483 -27.02 -22.65 3.35
CA VAL A 483 -26.82 -22.10 4.70
C VAL A 483 -27.78 -22.76 5.69
N ASP A 484 -29.08 -22.80 5.41
CA ASP A 484 -30.09 -23.44 6.27
C ASP A 484 -29.83 -24.95 6.46
N CYS A 485 -29.28 -25.63 5.45
CA CYS A 485 -28.90 -27.04 5.49
C CYS A 485 -27.84 -27.34 6.55
N CYS A 486 -26.91 -26.40 6.74
CA CYS A 486 -25.77 -26.54 7.65
C CYS A 486 -25.99 -25.89 9.01
N LEU A 487 -27.18 -25.39 9.33
CA LEU A 487 -27.43 -24.75 10.62
C LEU A 487 -27.24 -25.73 11.80
N PRO A 488 -26.40 -25.40 12.81
CA PRO A 488 -26.08 -26.32 13.91
C PRO A 488 -27.29 -26.80 14.72
N GLN A 489 -28.35 -26.00 14.82
CA GLN A 489 -29.54 -26.34 15.59
C GLN A 489 -30.39 -27.45 14.92
N ARG A 490 -30.27 -27.60 13.59
CA ARG A 490 -31.02 -28.58 12.80
C ARG A 490 -30.29 -28.94 11.50
N PRO A 491 -29.11 -29.56 11.58
CA PRO A 491 -28.33 -29.87 10.39
C PRO A 491 -29.05 -30.93 9.56
N GLN A 492 -29.19 -30.66 8.26
CA GLN A 492 -29.64 -31.64 7.25
C GLN A 492 -28.44 -32.33 6.59
N ALA A 493 -27.29 -31.65 6.56
CA ALA A 493 -26.02 -32.17 6.07
C ALA A 493 -24.85 -31.50 6.80
N GLU A 494 -23.69 -32.17 6.85
CA GLU A 494 -22.46 -31.63 7.46
C GLU A 494 -21.86 -30.48 6.64
N SER A 495 -22.15 -30.47 5.34
CA SER A 495 -21.74 -29.44 4.39
C SER A 495 -22.72 -29.39 3.22
N ALA A 496 -22.70 -28.28 2.50
CA ALA A 496 -23.53 -28.11 1.32
C ALA A 496 -22.81 -27.32 0.23
N VAL A 497 -23.24 -27.52 -1.02
CA VAL A 497 -22.82 -26.73 -2.17
C VAL A 497 -24.04 -26.02 -2.74
N ALA A 498 -23.91 -24.70 -2.89
CA ALA A 498 -24.83 -23.87 -3.62
C ALA A 498 -24.28 -23.61 -5.02
N LEU A 499 -25.10 -23.85 -6.05
CA LEU A 499 -24.76 -23.67 -7.44
C LEU A 499 -25.80 -22.74 -8.09
N GLY A 500 -25.38 -21.91 -9.03
CA GLY A 500 -26.26 -21.15 -9.92
C GLY A 500 -25.78 -21.29 -11.34
N VAL A 501 -26.66 -21.55 -12.30
CA VAL A 501 -26.29 -21.69 -13.72
C VAL A 501 -27.34 -21.10 -14.66
N ASP A 502 -26.90 -20.41 -15.70
CA ASP A 502 -27.74 -20.01 -16.84
C ASP A 502 -26.93 -19.93 -18.12
N THR A 503 -27.54 -20.31 -19.24
CA THR A 503 -26.97 -20.22 -20.59
C THR A 503 -28.01 -19.72 -21.60
N ILE A 504 -27.51 -19.16 -22.69
CA ILE A 504 -28.26 -18.53 -23.78
C ILE A 504 -27.99 -19.36 -25.04
N LEU A 505 -28.95 -20.21 -25.40
CA LEU A 505 -28.82 -21.23 -26.44
C LEU A 505 -29.73 -20.97 -27.64
N HIS A 506 -30.82 -20.20 -27.47
CA HIS A 506 -31.82 -19.99 -28.51
C HIS A 506 -32.42 -18.56 -28.48
N PRO A 507 -32.70 -17.92 -29.64
CA PRO A 507 -33.17 -16.53 -29.70
C PRO A 507 -34.56 -16.28 -29.08
N THR A 508 -35.38 -17.31 -28.89
CA THR A 508 -36.77 -17.16 -28.41
C THR A 508 -36.88 -16.43 -27.08
N SER A 509 -35.96 -16.65 -26.14
CA SER A 509 -35.97 -15.94 -24.85
C SER A 509 -35.65 -14.45 -25.02
N TYR A 510 -34.69 -14.11 -25.88
CA TYR A 510 -34.36 -12.72 -26.25
C TYR A 510 -35.55 -11.99 -26.84
N THR A 511 -36.22 -12.62 -27.81
CA THR A 511 -37.46 -12.10 -28.42
C THR A 511 -38.52 -11.81 -27.35
N ARG A 512 -38.81 -12.78 -26.48
CA ARG A 512 -39.85 -12.63 -25.43
C ARG A 512 -39.52 -11.52 -24.43
N LEU A 513 -38.26 -11.41 -24.00
CA LEU A 513 -37.85 -10.39 -23.04
C LEU A 513 -37.83 -8.98 -23.67
N CYS A 514 -37.47 -8.85 -24.95
CA CYS A 514 -37.63 -7.59 -25.68
C CYS A 514 -39.11 -7.21 -25.81
N TRP A 515 -39.98 -8.18 -26.14
CA TRP A 515 -41.42 -7.94 -26.26
C TRP A 515 -42.08 -7.52 -24.94
N ALA A 516 -41.54 -8.03 -23.83
CA ALA A 516 -41.94 -7.64 -22.47
C ALA A 516 -41.37 -6.29 -22.03
N GLY A 517 -40.50 -5.65 -22.83
CA GLY A 517 -39.87 -4.38 -22.49
C GLY A 517 -38.85 -4.47 -21.35
N LEU A 518 -38.24 -5.65 -21.13
CA LEU A 518 -37.30 -5.89 -20.03
C LEU A 518 -35.83 -5.75 -20.46
N MET A 519 -35.56 -5.86 -21.76
CA MET A 519 -34.21 -5.79 -22.31
C MET A 519 -33.82 -4.33 -22.61
N SER A 520 -32.61 -3.95 -22.23
CA SER A 520 -32.05 -2.64 -22.57
C SER A 520 -31.88 -2.50 -24.09
N THR A 521 -32.39 -1.41 -24.65
CA THR A 521 -32.18 -1.07 -26.07
C THR A 521 -30.77 -0.58 -26.35
N ARG A 522 -30.06 -0.13 -25.31
CA ARG A 522 -28.67 0.35 -25.36
C ARG A 522 -27.65 -0.76 -25.23
N GLY A 523 -28.09 -1.98 -24.91
CA GLY A 523 -27.22 -3.14 -24.83
C GLY A 523 -26.31 -3.17 -23.60
N ARG A 524 -26.67 -2.48 -22.52
CA ARG A 524 -25.97 -2.48 -21.23
C ARG A 524 -26.97 -2.45 -20.07
N CYS A 525 -26.56 -2.90 -18.90
CA CYS A 525 -27.31 -2.63 -17.66
C CYS A 525 -26.87 -1.28 -17.11
N LEU A 526 -27.64 -0.22 -17.38
CA LEU A 526 -27.35 1.15 -16.92
C LEU A 526 -27.86 1.36 -15.49
N THR A 527 -27.43 0.50 -14.58
CA THR A 527 -27.93 0.44 -13.20
C THR A 527 -27.78 1.77 -12.48
N PHE A 528 -28.86 2.24 -11.85
CA PHE A 528 -28.97 3.54 -11.17
C PHE A 528 -28.88 4.80 -12.05
N ASP A 529 -28.62 4.67 -13.35
CA ASP A 529 -28.52 5.83 -14.24
C ASP A 529 -29.92 6.36 -14.62
N HIS A 530 -30.03 7.66 -14.87
CA HIS A 530 -31.27 8.30 -15.33
C HIS A 530 -31.78 7.76 -16.68
N THR A 531 -30.94 7.06 -17.45
CA THR A 531 -31.28 6.43 -18.73
C THR A 531 -31.51 4.91 -18.64
N ALA A 532 -31.56 4.36 -17.42
CA ALA A 532 -31.89 2.97 -17.15
C ALA A 532 -33.18 2.50 -17.87
N ASP A 533 -33.06 1.55 -18.79
CA ASP A 533 -34.15 1.07 -19.65
C ASP A 533 -34.33 -0.45 -19.66
N GLY A 534 -33.67 -1.17 -18.76
CA GLY A 534 -33.71 -2.63 -18.66
C GLY A 534 -32.32 -3.25 -18.50
N PHE A 535 -32.24 -4.57 -18.67
CA PHE A 535 -30.99 -5.33 -18.57
C PHE A 535 -30.57 -5.95 -19.91
N ILE A 536 -29.31 -6.39 -20.00
CA ILE A 536 -28.90 -7.42 -20.97
C ILE A 536 -28.79 -8.76 -20.25
N ARG A 537 -28.96 -9.88 -20.97
CA ARG A 537 -28.73 -11.20 -20.38
C ARG A 537 -27.24 -11.49 -20.26
N GLY A 538 -26.90 -12.31 -19.26
CA GLY A 538 -25.58 -12.90 -19.13
C GLY A 538 -25.64 -14.42 -19.02
N GLU A 539 -24.54 -15.08 -19.37
CA GLU A 539 -24.32 -16.49 -19.11
C GLU A 539 -23.37 -16.68 -17.93
N GLY A 540 -23.53 -17.79 -17.22
CA GLY A 540 -22.54 -18.20 -16.24
C GLY A 540 -22.96 -19.35 -15.34
N CYS A 541 -21.97 -19.87 -14.63
CA CYS A 541 -22.12 -20.83 -13.57
C CYS A 541 -21.19 -20.46 -12.39
N GLY A 542 -21.75 -20.38 -11.20
CA GLY A 542 -21.02 -20.11 -9.96
C GLY A 542 -21.33 -21.14 -8.91
N GLY A 543 -20.35 -21.41 -8.03
CA GLY A 543 -20.48 -22.38 -6.95
C GLY A 543 -19.84 -21.91 -5.66
N VAL A 544 -20.50 -22.20 -4.54
CA VAL A 544 -20.02 -21.91 -3.19
C VAL A 544 -20.20 -23.13 -2.30
N PHE A 545 -19.13 -23.53 -1.60
CA PHE A 545 -19.15 -24.58 -0.58
C PHE A 545 -19.31 -23.94 0.80
N VAL A 546 -20.20 -24.52 1.60
CA VAL A 546 -20.48 -24.07 2.96
C VAL A 546 -20.46 -25.21 3.97
N ASN A 547 -20.04 -24.89 5.20
CA ASN A 547 -20.11 -25.77 6.37
C ASN A 547 -20.28 -24.93 7.66
N PRO A 548 -20.67 -25.52 8.79
CA PRO A 548 -20.63 -24.82 10.08
C PRO A 548 -19.23 -24.23 10.34
N LEU A 549 -19.14 -22.98 10.81
CA LEU A 549 -17.86 -22.34 11.15
C LEU A 549 -17.12 -23.13 12.24
N LEU A 550 -17.87 -23.51 13.27
CA LEU A 550 -17.42 -24.31 14.40
C LEU A 550 -18.01 -25.71 14.28
N GLN A 551 -17.17 -26.72 14.45
CA GLN A 551 -17.56 -28.12 14.53
C GLN A 551 -17.37 -28.62 15.95
N GLU A 552 -18.33 -29.39 16.45
CA GLU A 552 -18.20 -30.07 17.73
C GLU A 552 -17.37 -31.34 17.55
N VAL A 553 -16.20 -31.38 18.17
CA VAL A 553 -15.30 -32.53 18.19
C VAL A 553 -14.97 -32.84 19.64
N ASP A 554 -15.29 -34.06 20.08
CA ASP A 554 -15.09 -34.54 21.45
C ASP A 554 -15.69 -33.62 22.54
N GLY A 555 -16.83 -32.97 22.24
CA GLY A 555 -17.52 -32.05 23.15
C GLY A 555 -16.93 -30.64 23.22
N ALA A 556 -15.98 -30.30 22.34
CA ALA A 556 -15.43 -28.95 22.18
C ALA A 556 -15.75 -28.39 20.79
N PHE A 557 -16.11 -27.12 20.72
CA PHE A 557 -16.27 -26.41 19.46
C PHE A 557 -14.91 -25.96 18.94
N ILE A 558 -14.51 -26.48 17.80
CA ILE A 558 -13.25 -26.13 17.14
C ILE A 558 -13.53 -25.56 15.74
N MET A 559 -12.72 -24.59 15.34
CA MET A 559 -12.69 -24.11 13.97
C MET A 559 -11.76 -25.00 13.15
N ASP A 560 -12.17 -25.36 11.93
CA ASP A 560 -11.29 -26.06 11.00
C ASP A 560 -10.38 -25.04 10.29
N ASP A 561 -9.16 -24.89 10.81
CA ASP A 561 -8.14 -23.99 10.26
C ASP A 561 -7.44 -24.58 9.01
N LYS A 562 -7.69 -25.85 8.66
CA LYS A 562 -7.09 -26.47 7.47
C LYS A 562 -7.79 -26.05 6.18
N LEU A 563 -9.07 -25.70 6.27
CA LEU A 563 -9.85 -25.21 5.14
C LEU A 563 -9.81 -23.69 5.09
N PRO A 564 -9.57 -23.07 3.93
CA PRO A 564 -9.50 -21.62 3.84
C PRO A 564 -10.85 -21.00 4.18
N LEU A 565 -10.89 -19.99 5.05
CA LEU A 565 -12.10 -19.20 5.30
C LEU A 565 -12.16 -18.06 4.30
N GLN A 566 -13.13 -18.08 3.37
CA GLN A 566 -13.32 -16.99 2.41
C GLN A 566 -14.30 -15.94 2.93
N ALA A 567 -15.36 -16.37 3.61
CA ALA A 567 -16.38 -15.52 4.22
C ALA A 567 -17.21 -16.32 5.24
N ILE A 568 -18.10 -15.65 5.97
CA ILE A 568 -19.12 -16.25 6.81
C ILE A 568 -20.49 -15.78 6.30
N ALA A 569 -21.41 -16.70 6.06
CA ALA A 569 -22.82 -16.36 5.86
C ALA A 569 -23.45 -16.07 7.22
N SER A 570 -23.67 -14.79 7.48
CA SER A 570 -24.15 -14.27 8.77
C SER A 570 -25.65 -14.33 8.92
N GLY A 571 -26.40 -14.25 7.81
CA GLY A 571 -27.85 -14.34 7.80
C GLY A 571 -28.37 -14.48 6.38
N ALA A 572 -29.41 -15.28 6.16
CA ALA A 572 -30.12 -15.30 4.86
C ALA A 572 -31.62 -15.54 5.05
N TYR A 573 -32.46 -14.85 4.29
CA TYR A 573 -33.92 -14.95 4.38
C TYR A 573 -34.59 -14.85 3.01
N VAL A 574 -35.82 -15.39 2.92
CA VAL A 574 -36.63 -15.46 1.69
C VAL A 574 -38.05 -14.98 2.02
N ASN A 575 -38.62 -14.15 1.14
CA ASN A 575 -40.04 -13.79 1.21
C ASN A 575 -40.68 -13.64 -0.19
N ASN A 576 -41.93 -13.18 -0.24
CA ASN A 576 -42.64 -12.89 -1.49
C ASN A 576 -43.34 -11.52 -1.43
N SER A 577 -43.32 -10.80 -2.55
CA SER A 577 -43.90 -9.47 -2.69
C SER A 577 -45.43 -9.43 -2.57
N GLY A 578 -46.11 -10.58 -2.70
CA GLY A 578 -47.55 -10.70 -2.56
C GLY A 578 -48.32 -9.96 -3.67
N LYS A 579 -49.43 -9.31 -3.29
CA LYS A 579 -50.26 -8.56 -4.24
C LYS A 579 -49.72 -7.14 -4.43
N THR A 580 -49.08 -6.89 -5.56
CA THR A 580 -48.62 -5.56 -6.01
C THR A 580 -49.48 -5.04 -7.18
N ALA A 581 -49.13 -3.88 -7.75
CA ALA A 581 -49.90 -3.22 -8.82
C ALA A 581 -49.99 -4.06 -10.12
N SER A 582 -48.94 -4.83 -10.42
CA SER A 582 -48.89 -5.87 -11.45
C SER A 582 -48.01 -7.01 -10.95
N LEU A 583 -48.07 -8.21 -11.54
CA LEU A 583 -47.25 -9.35 -11.09
C LEU A 583 -45.75 -9.01 -11.01
N THR A 584 -45.27 -8.13 -11.89
CA THR A 584 -43.86 -7.73 -12.01
C THR A 584 -43.52 -6.42 -11.29
N ALA A 585 -44.48 -5.80 -10.61
CA ALA A 585 -44.26 -4.54 -9.90
C ALA A 585 -43.50 -4.78 -8.58
N PRO A 586 -42.47 -3.95 -8.26
CA PRO A 586 -41.69 -4.09 -7.03
C PRO A 586 -42.50 -3.74 -5.78
N SER A 587 -42.03 -4.17 -4.60
CA SER A 587 -42.64 -3.85 -3.31
C SER A 587 -41.59 -3.45 -2.27
N GLY A 588 -41.41 -2.13 -2.10
CA GLY A 588 -40.44 -1.60 -1.13
C GLY A 588 -40.77 -1.93 0.33
N HIS A 589 -42.03 -2.23 0.66
CA HIS A 589 -42.41 -2.72 2.00
C HIS A 589 -41.87 -4.13 2.25
N MET A 590 -42.08 -5.04 1.29
CA MET A 590 -41.60 -6.42 1.41
C MET A 590 -40.08 -6.50 1.34
N ASP A 591 -39.42 -5.56 0.65
CA ASP A 591 -37.96 -5.41 0.68
C ASP A 591 -37.48 -5.04 2.11
N GLN A 592 -38.14 -4.10 2.79
CA GLN A 592 -37.79 -3.73 4.16
C GLN A 592 -37.99 -4.89 5.14
N GLU A 593 -39.08 -5.65 5.00
CA GLU A 593 -39.34 -6.83 5.83
C GLU A 593 -38.32 -7.96 5.59
N LEU A 594 -37.90 -8.15 4.33
CA LEU A 594 -36.85 -9.09 3.94
C LEU A 594 -35.53 -8.77 4.62
N ILE A 595 -35.13 -7.49 4.59
CA ILE A 595 -33.88 -7.01 5.21
C ILE A 595 -33.96 -7.14 6.73
N ALA A 596 -35.04 -6.66 7.35
CA ALA A 596 -35.24 -6.74 8.79
C ALA A 596 -35.19 -8.20 9.30
N SER A 597 -35.81 -9.13 8.58
CA SER A 597 -35.78 -10.56 8.92
C SER A 597 -34.39 -11.17 8.76
N THR A 598 -33.62 -10.72 7.76
CA THR A 598 -32.24 -11.18 7.56
C THR A 598 -31.30 -10.64 8.64
N LEU A 599 -31.42 -9.35 8.99
CA LEU A 599 -30.68 -8.73 10.09
C LEU A 599 -30.98 -9.43 11.42
N LYS A 600 -32.24 -9.80 11.66
CA LYS A 600 -32.63 -10.57 12.85
C LYS A 600 -31.98 -11.96 12.88
N ARG A 601 -31.85 -12.64 11.74
CA ARG A 601 -31.10 -13.91 11.64
C ARG A 601 -29.60 -13.72 11.85
N ALA A 602 -29.08 -12.56 11.44
CA ALA A 602 -27.68 -12.22 11.64
C ALA A 602 -27.37 -11.69 13.04
N GLU A 603 -28.35 -11.23 13.82
CA GLU A 603 -28.11 -10.65 15.15
C GLU A 603 -27.09 -9.48 15.12
N ILE A 604 -27.14 -8.66 14.07
CA ILE A 604 -26.30 -7.47 13.90
C ILE A 604 -27.17 -6.22 13.71
N SER A 605 -26.57 -5.04 13.94
CA SER A 605 -27.22 -3.76 13.68
C SER A 605 -27.27 -3.50 12.17
N PRO A 606 -28.33 -2.85 11.65
CA PRO A 606 -28.34 -2.37 10.27
C PRO A 606 -27.14 -1.47 9.94
N LEU A 607 -26.62 -0.74 10.92
CA LEU A 607 -25.46 0.13 10.75
C LEU A 607 -24.14 -0.64 10.56
N ASP A 608 -24.09 -1.94 10.88
CA ASP A 608 -22.88 -2.76 10.71
C ASP A 608 -22.67 -3.19 9.26
N VAL A 609 -23.72 -3.19 8.45
CA VAL A 609 -23.63 -3.50 7.02
C VAL A 609 -23.05 -2.29 6.28
N GLU A 610 -21.88 -2.48 5.67
CA GLU A 610 -21.11 -1.44 4.99
C GLU A 610 -21.52 -1.30 3.54
N PHE A 611 -21.75 -2.42 2.86
CA PHE A 611 -22.06 -2.45 1.43
C PHE A 611 -23.23 -3.37 1.11
N VAL A 612 -24.09 -2.96 0.17
CA VAL A 612 -25.18 -3.79 -0.34
C VAL A 612 -25.12 -3.89 -1.85
N GLU A 613 -25.23 -5.12 -2.33
CA GLU A 613 -25.48 -5.46 -3.72
C GLU A 613 -26.98 -5.72 -3.95
N PRO A 614 -27.76 -4.72 -4.39
CA PRO A 614 -29.17 -4.92 -4.73
C PRO A 614 -29.36 -5.85 -5.93
N HIS A 615 -30.62 -6.20 -6.18
CA HIS A 615 -30.99 -6.84 -7.44
C HIS A 615 -30.69 -5.94 -8.63
N ALA A 616 -31.12 -4.67 -8.58
CA ALA A 616 -30.77 -3.54 -9.45
C ALA A 616 -30.47 -3.94 -10.91
N ALA A 617 -31.53 -4.30 -11.62
CA ALA A 617 -31.47 -4.80 -12.99
C ALA A 617 -31.36 -3.68 -14.04
N GLY A 618 -31.17 -2.41 -13.65
CA GLY A 618 -31.14 -1.30 -14.60
C GLY A 618 -32.53 -0.85 -15.02
N SER A 619 -33.51 -0.98 -14.13
CA SER A 619 -34.86 -0.46 -14.37
C SER A 619 -35.05 0.86 -13.62
N LEU A 620 -35.45 1.92 -14.35
CA LEU A 620 -35.64 3.25 -13.78
C LEU A 620 -36.53 3.28 -12.52
N LEU A 621 -37.66 2.54 -12.52
CA LEU A 621 -38.57 2.52 -11.37
C LEU A 621 -38.16 1.50 -10.31
N ALA A 622 -37.80 0.27 -10.72
CA ALA A 622 -37.53 -0.79 -9.75
C ALA A 622 -36.24 -0.56 -8.97
N ASP A 623 -35.19 -0.03 -9.63
CA ASP A 623 -33.94 0.31 -8.97
C ASP A 623 -34.18 1.42 -7.92
N ALA A 624 -35.00 2.43 -8.25
CA ALA A 624 -35.33 3.51 -7.31
C ALA A 624 -36.12 3.02 -6.07
N VAL A 625 -37.11 2.13 -6.27
CA VAL A 625 -37.88 1.53 -5.17
C VAL A 625 -36.98 0.67 -4.29
N GLU A 626 -36.12 -0.15 -4.88
CA GLU A 626 -35.22 -1.04 -4.16
C GLU A 626 -34.20 -0.25 -3.34
N VAL A 627 -33.54 0.75 -3.92
CA VAL A 627 -32.56 1.57 -3.20
C VAL A 627 -33.21 2.35 -2.06
N THR A 628 -34.40 2.92 -2.29
CA THR A 628 -35.14 3.61 -1.23
C THR A 628 -35.46 2.68 -0.06
N ALA A 629 -35.85 1.43 -0.34
CA ALA A 629 -36.10 0.43 0.69
C ALA A 629 -34.83 0.03 1.45
N LEU A 630 -33.71 -0.16 0.72
CA LEU A 630 -32.41 -0.46 1.31
C LEU A 630 -31.97 0.63 2.29
N VAL A 631 -31.95 1.89 1.85
CA VAL A 631 -31.51 2.99 2.70
C VAL A 631 -32.40 3.09 3.94
N LYS A 632 -33.72 3.00 3.79
CA LYS A 632 -34.65 3.03 4.94
C LYS A 632 -34.45 1.90 5.93
N SER A 633 -34.05 0.71 5.47
CA SER A 633 -33.76 -0.43 6.34
C SER A 633 -32.41 -0.34 7.04
N TYR A 634 -31.40 0.22 6.36
CA TYR A 634 -30.02 0.21 6.85
C TYR A 634 -29.57 1.50 7.52
N ARG A 635 -30.20 2.63 7.18
CA ARG A 635 -29.82 3.96 7.63
C ARG A 635 -31.07 4.74 7.99
N MET A 636 -31.35 4.84 9.29
CA MET A 636 -32.46 5.63 9.79
C MET A 636 -32.17 7.14 9.65
N SER A 637 -33.22 7.97 9.62
CA SER A 637 -33.08 9.43 9.60
C SER A 637 -32.21 9.91 10.76
N GLY A 638 -31.21 10.76 10.47
CA GLY A 638 -30.26 11.29 11.45
C GLY A 638 -28.93 10.53 11.55
N THR A 639 -28.68 9.55 10.68
CA THR A 639 -27.39 8.86 10.58
C THR A 639 -26.27 9.83 10.14
N SER A 640 -25.09 9.76 10.75
CA SER A 640 -23.96 10.66 10.42
C SER A 640 -23.41 10.38 9.02
N ALA A 641 -22.73 11.37 8.43
CA ALA A 641 -22.05 11.21 7.15
C ALA A 641 -20.94 10.13 7.18
N GLU A 642 -20.37 9.85 8.34
CA GLU A 642 -19.35 8.79 8.52
C GLU A 642 -19.95 7.37 8.42
N GLU A 643 -21.27 7.27 8.55
CA GLU A 643 -22.03 6.02 8.57
C GLU A 643 -22.75 5.77 7.23
N MET A 644 -22.31 6.31 6.08
CA MET A 644 -22.95 6.03 4.77
C MET A 644 -23.06 4.53 4.42
N LEU A 645 -24.08 4.15 3.65
CA LEU A 645 -24.23 2.80 3.08
C LEU A 645 -23.65 2.74 1.66
N GLY A 646 -22.66 1.87 1.41
CA GLY A 646 -22.18 1.60 0.07
C GLY A 646 -23.19 0.77 -0.74
N VAL A 647 -23.40 1.12 -2.01
CA VAL A 647 -24.28 0.39 -2.92
C VAL A 647 -23.65 0.23 -4.30
N GLY A 648 -23.78 -0.95 -4.91
CA GLY A 648 -23.32 -1.20 -6.27
C GLY A 648 -23.82 -2.52 -6.85
N SER A 649 -23.67 -2.74 -8.17
CA SER A 649 -24.24 -3.91 -8.85
C SER A 649 -23.29 -4.52 -9.86
N VAL A 650 -23.01 -5.83 -9.72
CA VAL A 650 -22.21 -6.61 -10.70
C VAL A 650 -22.89 -6.70 -12.07
N LYS A 651 -24.21 -6.48 -12.16
CA LYS A 651 -24.96 -6.58 -13.42
C LYS A 651 -24.57 -5.50 -14.42
N SER A 652 -24.04 -4.37 -13.94
CA SER A 652 -23.43 -3.34 -14.79
C SER A 652 -22.23 -3.87 -15.58
N LEU A 653 -21.54 -4.90 -15.06
CA LEU A 653 -20.36 -5.50 -15.69
C LEU A 653 -20.69 -6.79 -16.45
N TYR A 654 -21.50 -7.67 -15.85
CA TYR A 654 -21.76 -9.03 -16.33
C TYR A 654 -23.15 -9.26 -16.92
N GLY A 655 -24.01 -8.24 -16.96
CA GLY A 655 -25.41 -8.41 -17.31
C GLY A 655 -26.22 -9.17 -16.24
N ASN A 656 -27.49 -9.40 -16.51
CA ASN A 656 -28.35 -10.24 -15.68
C ASN A 656 -28.20 -11.71 -16.09
N ALA A 657 -27.41 -12.46 -15.33
CA ALA A 657 -27.19 -13.90 -15.51
C ALA A 657 -28.37 -14.79 -15.04
N LYS A 658 -29.60 -14.23 -14.98
CA LYS A 658 -30.85 -14.91 -14.62
C LYS A 658 -30.65 -15.88 -13.43
N PRO A 659 -30.93 -17.20 -13.42
CA PRO A 659 -30.67 -18.04 -12.25
C PRO A 659 -29.27 -17.94 -11.60
N ALA A 660 -28.22 -17.60 -12.36
CA ALA A 660 -26.87 -17.43 -11.82
C ALA A 660 -26.60 -16.04 -11.22
N SER A 661 -27.49 -15.05 -11.40
CA SER A 661 -27.29 -13.67 -10.91
C SER A 661 -27.06 -13.58 -9.41
N GLY A 662 -27.81 -14.36 -8.63
CA GLY A 662 -27.71 -14.34 -7.17
C GLY A 662 -26.36 -14.85 -6.66
N ILE A 663 -25.88 -15.98 -7.22
CA ILE A 663 -24.59 -16.55 -6.82
C ILE A 663 -23.42 -15.69 -7.31
N LEU A 664 -23.55 -15.06 -8.48
CA LEU A 664 -22.57 -14.11 -9.01
C LEU A 664 -22.34 -12.93 -8.05
N ALA A 665 -23.42 -12.36 -7.50
CA ALA A 665 -23.33 -11.28 -6.52
C ALA A 665 -22.68 -11.74 -5.20
N VAL A 666 -23.00 -12.94 -4.71
CA VAL A 666 -22.33 -13.54 -3.54
C VAL A 666 -20.83 -13.68 -3.79
N LEU A 667 -20.44 -14.21 -4.96
CA LEU A 667 -19.04 -14.37 -5.33
C LEU A 667 -18.30 -13.03 -5.41
N LYS A 668 -18.92 -12.00 -5.99
CA LYS A 668 -18.35 -10.65 -5.99
C LYS A 668 -18.09 -10.16 -4.57
N GLN A 669 -19.05 -10.27 -3.65
CA GLN A 669 -18.90 -9.81 -2.27
C GLN A 669 -17.82 -10.58 -1.50
N ILE A 670 -17.71 -11.90 -1.71
CA ILE A 670 -16.63 -12.72 -1.13
C ILE A 670 -15.27 -12.22 -1.64
N ILE A 671 -15.11 -12.07 -2.96
CA ILE A 671 -13.85 -11.62 -3.57
C ILE A 671 -13.50 -10.22 -3.06
N ALA A 672 -14.44 -9.28 -3.12
CA ALA A 672 -14.27 -7.90 -2.68
C ALA A 672 -13.88 -7.82 -1.19
N GLY A 673 -14.54 -8.60 -0.34
CA GLY A 673 -14.23 -8.71 1.09
C GLY A 673 -12.82 -9.21 1.39
N CYS A 674 -12.25 -10.12 0.57
CA CYS A 674 -10.86 -10.56 0.71
C CYS A 674 -9.84 -9.42 0.48
N PHE A 675 -10.20 -8.36 -0.25
CA PHE A 675 -9.36 -7.17 -0.46
C PHE A 675 -9.78 -5.99 0.43
N GLY A 676 -10.91 -6.12 1.15
CA GLY A 676 -11.46 -5.06 1.99
C GLY A 676 -12.02 -3.90 1.18
N ASP A 677 -12.42 -4.12 -0.07
CA ASP A 677 -12.89 -3.09 -1.00
C ASP A 677 -14.38 -3.24 -1.33
N MET A 678 -15.02 -2.12 -1.62
CA MET A 678 -16.31 -2.03 -2.30
C MET A 678 -16.04 -1.77 -3.78
N VAL A 679 -16.40 -2.74 -4.63
CA VAL A 679 -16.08 -2.69 -6.06
C VAL A 679 -17.09 -1.82 -6.82
N ALA A 680 -16.55 -0.99 -7.71
CA ALA A 680 -17.28 -0.05 -8.57
C ALA A 680 -18.39 -0.69 -9.42
N SER A 681 -19.44 0.10 -9.68
CA SER A 681 -20.46 -0.16 -10.71
C SER A 681 -20.12 0.63 -11.98
N ALA A 682 -20.30 0.03 -13.14
CA ALA A 682 -20.08 0.70 -14.42
C ALA A 682 -21.31 1.48 -14.90
N HIS A 683 -21.08 2.34 -15.89
CA HIS A 683 -22.10 3.02 -16.69
C HIS A 683 -23.01 4.03 -15.97
N LEU A 684 -22.64 4.47 -14.77
CA LEU A 684 -23.35 5.53 -14.06
C LEU A 684 -22.79 6.90 -14.46
N MET A 685 -23.48 7.61 -15.35
CA MET A 685 -23.12 8.97 -15.77
C MET A 685 -23.88 10.02 -14.99
N ARG A 686 -25.16 9.78 -14.75
CA ARG A 686 -26.03 10.66 -13.96
C ARG A 686 -27.04 9.82 -13.20
N VAL A 687 -27.12 10.03 -11.90
CA VAL A 687 -28.03 9.27 -11.05
C VAL A 687 -29.48 9.51 -11.43
N ASN A 688 -30.26 8.44 -11.39
CA ASN A 688 -31.70 8.44 -11.56
C ASN A 688 -32.37 9.44 -10.59
N PRO A 689 -33.12 10.44 -11.09
CA PRO A 689 -33.71 11.48 -10.27
C PRO A 689 -34.80 10.97 -9.31
N HIS A 690 -35.28 9.75 -9.48
CA HIS A 690 -36.21 9.11 -8.54
C HIS A 690 -35.50 8.54 -7.30
N MET A 691 -34.17 8.51 -7.30
CA MET A 691 -33.33 8.18 -6.15
C MET A 691 -32.91 9.51 -5.49
N LEU A 692 -33.58 9.92 -4.42
CA LEU A 692 -33.33 11.19 -3.70
C LEU A 692 -32.02 11.09 -2.89
N LEU A 693 -30.86 11.15 -3.56
CA LEU A 693 -29.55 10.95 -2.91
C LEU A 693 -29.20 12.02 -1.88
N ASP A 694 -29.56 13.29 -2.12
CA ASP A 694 -29.14 14.41 -1.26
C ASP A 694 -29.69 14.28 0.19
N ASP A 695 -30.76 13.50 0.38
CA ASP A 695 -31.40 13.23 1.68
C ASP A 695 -31.05 11.83 2.25
N MET A 696 -30.24 11.03 1.55
CA MET A 696 -29.98 9.63 1.88
C MET A 696 -28.50 9.39 2.23
N PRO A 697 -28.17 8.87 3.43
CA PRO A 697 -26.79 8.55 3.84
C PRO A 697 -26.27 7.30 3.11
N MET A 698 -26.03 7.43 1.81
CA MET A 698 -25.65 6.35 0.89
C MET A 698 -24.60 6.83 -0.11
N LEU A 699 -23.68 5.93 -0.45
CA LEU A 699 -22.66 6.11 -1.46
C LEU A 699 -22.86 5.07 -2.57
N ILE A 700 -23.04 5.51 -3.81
CA ILE A 700 -23.00 4.60 -4.96
C ILE A 700 -21.54 4.42 -5.38
N ALA A 701 -21.02 3.20 -5.27
CA ALA A 701 -19.63 2.90 -5.62
C ALA A 701 -19.43 3.04 -7.14
N THR A 702 -18.75 4.10 -7.56
CA THR A 702 -18.31 4.36 -8.94
C THR A 702 -16.81 4.15 -9.12
N ASP A 703 -16.07 4.17 -8.02
CA ASP A 703 -14.67 3.77 -7.89
C ASP A 703 -14.53 2.73 -6.76
N HIS A 704 -13.33 2.15 -6.60
CA HIS A 704 -13.05 1.27 -5.47
C HIS A 704 -13.01 2.08 -4.18
N VAL A 705 -13.89 1.73 -3.24
CA VAL A 705 -13.96 2.41 -1.95
C VAL A 705 -13.54 1.45 -0.86
N ALA A 706 -12.63 1.89 -0.01
CA ALA A 706 -12.18 1.05 1.08
C ALA A 706 -13.27 0.81 2.13
N ASN A 707 -13.38 -0.43 2.60
CA ASN A 707 -14.15 -0.77 3.80
C ASN A 707 -13.59 -0.03 5.02
N ARG A 708 -14.45 0.23 6.01
CA ARG A 708 -14.03 1.02 7.19
C ARG A 708 -13.05 0.27 8.08
N MET A 709 -13.14 -1.06 8.05
CA MET A 709 -12.29 -1.96 8.83
C MET A 709 -11.74 -3.07 7.93
N ASN A 710 -10.75 -3.81 8.46
CA ASN A 710 -10.20 -4.98 7.78
C ASN A 710 -11.17 -6.17 7.74
N SER A 711 -12.37 -6.03 8.29
CA SER A 711 -13.49 -6.94 8.10
C SER A 711 -14.75 -6.12 7.84
N SER A 712 -15.72 -6.70 7.14
CA SER A 712 -16.92 -5.99 6.68
C SER A 712 -18.12 -6.93 6.65
N PHE A 713 -19.27 -6.44 7.12
CA PHE A 713 -20.55 -7.03 6.75
C PHE A 713 -21.04 -6.44 5.44
N THR A 714 -21.35 -7.29 4.48
CA THR A 714 -21.90 -6.93 3.18
C THR A 714 -23.20 -7.70 2.96
N ALA A 715 -24.09 -7.19 2.11
CA ALA A 715 -25.34 -7.87 1.82
C ALA A 715 -25.60 -8.00 0.32
N VAL A 716 -26.38 -9.02 -0.06
CA VAL A 716 -26.75 -9.33 -1.44
C VAL A 716 -28.26 -9.53 -1.51
N SER A 717 -28.91 -8.91 -2.49
CA SER A 717 -30.34 -9.09 -2.79
C SER A 717 -30.54 -9.65 -4.19
N ALA A 718 -31.48 -10.59 -4.34
CA ALA A 718 -31.91 -11.08 -5.64
C ALA A 718 -33.43 -11.28 -5.67
N LYS A 719 -34.05 -10.92 -6.80
CA LYS A 719 -35.50 -10.92 -6.97
C LYS A 719 -35.89 -11.63 -8.27
N GLY A 720 -36.92 -12.45 -8.21
CA GLY A 720 -37.59 -13.03 -9.38
C GLY A 720 -38.69 -12.10 -9.89
N ILE A 721 -39.02 -12.15 -11.19
CA ILE A 721 -40.08 -11.31 -11.77
C ILE A 721 -41.45 -11.63 -11.18
N GLY A 722 -41.66 -12.87 -10.72
CA GLY A 722 -42.87 -13.29 -10.00
C GLY A 722 -42.96 -12.81 -8.54
N GLY A 723 -41.99 -12.01 -8.05
CA GLY A 723 -42.01 -11.39 -6.73
C GLY A 723 -41.40 -12.22 -5.59
N SER A 724 -40.72 -13.33 -5.86
CA SER A 724 -39.95 -14.04 -4.84
C SER A 724 -38.59 -13.38 -4.63
N ASN A 725 -38.27 -13.06 -3.37
CA ASN A 725 -37.09 -12.26 -3.03
C ASN A 725 -36.23 -12.99 -2.01
N VAL A 726 -34.91 -12.85 -2.17
CA VAL A 726 -33.92 -13.41 -1.25
C VAL A 726 -32.92 -12.32 -0.87
N HIS A 727 -32.53 -12.30 0.39
CA HIS A 727 -31.50 -11.42 0.90
C HIS A 727 -30.55 -12.18 1.80
N ALA A 728 -29.25 -11.93 1.67
CA ALA A 728 -28.20 -12.59 2.45
C ALA A 728 -27.16 -11.57 2.92
N ILE A 729 -26.66 -11.76 4.13
CA ILE A 729 -25.59 -10.98 4.75
C ILE A 729 -24.37 -11.89 4.88
N LEU A 730 -23.24 -11.38 4.42
CA LEU A 730 -21.93 -12.02 4.46
C LEU A 730 -21.00 -11.19 5.34
N TRP A 731 -20.19 -11.84 6.14
CA TRP A 731 -19.04 -11.25 6.79
C TRP A 731 -17.77 -11.72 6.09
N GLY A 732 -16.89 -10.79 5.76
CA GLY A 732 -15.58 -11.06 5.16
C GLY A 732 -14.47 -10.36 5.91
N GLN A 733 -13.26 -10.88 5.80
CA GLN A 733 -12.05 -10.27 6.33
C GLN A 733 -10.99 -10.18 5.23
N VAL A 734 -10.22 -9.10 5.25
CA VAL A 734 -9.07 -8.88 4.37
C VAL A 734 -8.10 -10.04 4.52
N ASP A 735 -7.77 -10.68 3.40
CA ASP A 735 -6.68 -11.64 3.30
C ASP A 735 -5.38 -10.87 3.03
N PHE A 736 -4.61 -10.59 4.09
CA PHE A 736 -3.34 -9.87 4.00
C PHE A 736 -2.24 -10.61 3.23
N ASN A 737 -2.49 -11.84 2.75
CA ASN A 737 -1.62 -12.51 1.79
C ASN A 737 -1.98 -12.19 0.34
N ARG A 738 -3.22 -11.73 0.08
CA ARG A 738 -3.70 -11.34 -1.27
C ARG A 738 -3.57 -9.84 -1.52
N VAL A 739 -3.59 -9.02 -0.48
CA VAL A 739 -3.36 -7.58 -0.58
C VAL A 739 -1.85 -7.31 -0.57
N ALA A 740 -1.38 -6.50 -1.53
CA ALA A 740 0.01 -6.07 -1.55
C ALA A 740 0.34 -5.34 -0.24
N ARG A 741 1.27 -5.88 0.55
CA ARG A 741 1.76 -5.19 1.72
C ARG A 741 2.59 -4.01 1.22
N PRO A 742 2.33 -2.78 1.70
CA PRO A 742 3.29 -1.71 1.54
C PRO A 742 4.62 -2.20 2.07
N LYS A 743 5.72 -1.85 1.39
CA LYS A 743 7.05 -2.13 1.94
C LYS A 743 7.07 -1.58 3.36
N ILE A 744 7.46 -2.45 4.29
CA ILE A 744 7.82 -2.01 5.62
C ILE A 744 8.95 -1.00 5.39
N VAL A 745 8.67 0.30 5.61
CA VAL A 745 9.75 1.23 5.90
C VAL A 745 10.38 0.63 7.13
N GLU A 746 11.49 -0.10 6.95
CA GLU A 746 12.13 -0.84 8.04
C GLU A 746 12.18 0.12 9.22
N ALA A 747 11.47 -0.26 10.30
CA ALA A 747 11.58 0.47 11.55
C ALA A 747 13.09 0.57 11.81
N GLN A 748 13.60 1.81 11.78
CA GLN A 748 15.01 2.10 12.03
C GLN A 748 15.45 1.25 13.22
N LYS A 749 16.61 0.58 13.08
CA LYS A 749 17.16 -0.30 14.11
C LYS A 749 16.97 0.35 15.48
N PRO A 750 16.54 -0.43 16.49
CA PRO A 750 16.20 0.10 17.81
C PRO A 750 17.27 1.06 18.30
N ILE A 751 16.86 2.15 18.97
CA ILE A 751 17.76 3.16 19.54
C ILE A 751 18.74 2.43 20.47
N SER A 752 19.91 2.05 19.94
CA SER A 752 20.87 1.31 20.72
C SER A 752 21.58 2.29 21.65
N TYR A 753 21.22 2.29 22.93
CA TYR A 753 22.05 2.87 23.98
C TYR A 753 23.24 1.94 24.23
N TRP A 754 24.07 1.75 23.19
CA TRP A 754 25.38 1.15 23.32
C TRP A 754 26.42 2.26 23.31
N PRO A 755 27.51 2.17 24.08
CA PRO A 755 28.64 3.08 23.95
C PRO A 755 29.35 2.80 22.61
N GLY A 756 28.75 3.24 21.51
CA GLY A 756 29.52 3.67 20.37
C GLY A 756 29.15 3.14 19.02
N GLY A 757 27.86 3.23 18.67
CA GLY A 757 27.37 3.41 17.29
C GLY A 757 28.29 2.87 16.21
N GLY A 758 28.56 1.57 16.28
CA GLY A 758 29.46 0.83 15.42
C GLY A 758 28.94 -0.59 15.39
N GLY A 759 28.83 -1.17 14.19
CA GLY A 759 28.50 -2.57 14.03
C GLY A 759 29.49 -3.47 14.79
N ASP A 760 29.16 -4.76 14.90
CA ASP A 760 30.05 -5.76 15.47
C ASP A 760 31.43 -5.68 14.79
N LEU A 761 32.38 -5.12 15.53
CA LEU A 761 33.79 -5.26 15.26
C LEU A 761 34.28 -6.36 16.18
N ASP A 762 34.88 -7.40 15.61
CA ASP A 762 35.75 -8.27 16.41
C ASP A 762 36.72 -7.39 17.21
N ASP A 763 36.98 -7.72 18.47
CA ASP A 763 37.90 -6.99 19.36
C ASP A 763 39.31 -6.81 18.75
N GLU A 764 39.64 -7.60 17.72
CA GLU A 764 40.89 -7.56 16.96
C GLU A 764 40.89 -6.64 15.73
N ALA A 765 39.74 -6.12 15.28
CA ALA A 765 39.61 -5.31 14.06
C ALA A 765 39.98 -3.82 14.28
N LYS A 766 41.17 -3.59 14.82
CA LYS A 766 41.86 -2.29 14.77
C LYS A 766 42.68 -2.22 13.47
N PRO A 767 42.74 -1.06 12.79
CA PRO A 767 43.62 -0.92 11.63
C PRO A 767 45.05 -1.28 12.05
N SER A 768 45.65 -2.21 11.32
CA SER A 768 47.01 -2.70 11.58
C SER A 768 48.07 -1.69 11.17
N LYS A 769 47.71 -0.75 10.28
CA LYS A 769 48.62 0.23 9.67
C LYS A 769 48.06 1.66 9.64
N ASN A 770 46.83 1.95 9.15
CA ASN A 770 46.26 3.33 9.05
C ASN A 770 44.75 3.40 8.65
N TYR A 771 44.11 4.57 8.84
CA TYR A 771 42.83 4.93 8.18
C TYR A 771 43.10 5.62 6.84
N THR A 772 42.34 5.27 5.82
CA THR A 772 42.42 5.89 4.49
C THR A 772 41.04 6.35 4.04
N ILE A 773 40.96 7.40 3.24
CA ILE A 773 39.71 7.93 2.68
C ILE A 773 39.69 7.78 1.16
N VAL A 774 38.52 7.55 0.59
CA VAL A 774 38.30 7.52 -0.86
C VAL A 774 36.96 8.16 -1.17
N GLY A 775 36.81 8.78 -2.33
CA GLY A 775 35.54 9.41 -2.68
C GLY A 775 35.43 9.79 -4.15
N SER A 776 34.38 10.56 -4.47
CA SER A 776 34.05 10.96 -5.84
C SER A 776 35.15 11.77 -6.54
N TRP A 777 35.97 12.53 -5.80
CA TRP A 777 37.08 13.32 -6.35
C TRP A 777 38.20 12.47 -6.95
N SER A 778 38.34 11.22 -6.51
CA SER A 778 39.33 10.27 -7.04
C SER A 778 38.69 9.19 -7.93
N GLY A 779 37.42 9.37 -8.31
CA GLY A 779 36.66 8.34 -9.05
C GLY A 779 36.51 7.05 -8.24
N TRP A 780 36.45 7.16 -6.91
CA TRP A 780 36.46 6.04 -5.97
C TRP A 780 37.71 5.13 -6.08
N ALA A 781 38.76 5.60 -6.75
CA ALA A 781 40.06 4.94 -6.87
C ALA A 781 41.10 5.58 -5.93
N ASP A 782 42.22 4.88 -5.68
CA ASP A 782 43.39 5.37 -4.94
C ASP A 782 43.11 5.94 -3.52
N PRO A 783 42.88 5.07 -2.51
CA PRO A 783 42.70 5.47 -1.12
C PRO A 783 43.84 6.34 -0.57
N GLN A 784 43.51 7.49 0.00
CA GLN A 784 44.47 8.45 0.56
C GLN A 784 44.57 8.31 2.09
N PRO A 785 45.75 8.39 2.71
CA PRO A 785 45.89 8.28 4.16
C PRO A 785 45.27 9.47 4.91
N MET A 786 44.57 9.19 6.02
CA MET A 786 44.12 10.21 6.97
C MET A 786 45.22 10.50 8.00
N GLU A 787 45.42 11.77 8.35
CA GLU A 787 46.42 12.23 9.31
C GLU A 787 45.87 12.15 10.75
N SER A 788 46.74 12.03 11.77
CA SER A 788 46.26 12.07 13.16
C SER A 788 46.14 13.51 13.66
N ASP A 789 44.91 13.95 13.94
CA ASP A 789 44.58 15.30 14.46
C ASP A 789 44.59 15.38 16.00
N GLY A 790 44.79 14.25 16.67
CA GLY A 790 44.75 14.15 18.13
C GLY A 790 44.55 12.72 18.59
N LYS A 791 44.39 12.52 19.90
CA LYS A 791 44.22 11.19 20.49
C LYS A 791 42.90 10.55 19.98
N GLY A 792 43.02 9.66 19.00
CA GLY A 792 41.92 8.98 18.32
C GLY A 792 41.02 9.89 17.50
N ILE A 793 41.60 10.93 16.88
CA ILE A 793 40.96 11.72 15.83
C ILE A 793 41.85 11.62 14.59
N TYR A 794 41.26 11.29 13.45
CA TYR A 794 41.95 11.19 12.17
C TYR A 794 41.31 12.13 11.16
N GLY A 795 42.10 13.02 10.56
CA GLY A 795 41.65 14.08 9.68
C GLY A 795 42.08 13.89 8.23
N TYR A 796 41.25 14.36 7.29
CA TYR A 796 41.63 14.52 5.89
C TYR A 796 41.03 15.81 5.34
N THR A 797 41.84 16.61 4.63
CA THR A 797 41.35 17.83 4.00
C THR A 797 40.99 17.54 2.54
N ILE A 798 39.73 17.75 2.21
CA ILE A 798 39.22 17.66 0.84
C ILE A 798 39.02 19.07 0.28
N THR A 799 39.23 19.24 -1.02
CA THR A 799 38.80 20.43 -1.77
C THR A 799 37.57 20.05 -2.58
N LEU A 800 36.46 20.77 -2.43
CA LEU A 800 35.26 20.51 -3.22
C LEU A 800 35.53 20.76 -4.70
N GLY A 801 35.14 19.81 -5.55
CA GLY A 801 35.21 19.96 -7.00
C GLY A 801 34.26 21.03 -7.54
N GLU A 802 34.23 21.15 -8.86
CA GLU A 802 33.52 22.21 -9.59
C GLU A 802 31.99 22.29 -9.40
N HIS A 803 31.37 21.30 -8.75
CA HIS A 803 29.93 21.24 -8.43
C HIS A 803 29.60 21.45 -6.95
N ALA A 804 30.60 21.74 -6.11
CA ALA A 804 30.45 22.01 -4.69
C ALA A 804 29.79 20.87 -3.87
N PHE A 805 29.92 19.62 -4.30
CA PHE A 805 29.59 18.47 -3.46
C PHE A 805 30.55 17.31 -3.73
N GLU A 806 30.81 16.48 -2.72
CA GLU A 806 31.66 15.29 -2.82
C GLU A 806 31.16 14.19 -1.87
N ARG A 807 31.26 12.93 -2.31
CA ARG A 807 30.87 11.72 -1.57
C ARG A 807 32.11 10.94 -1.16
N PHE A 808 32.08 10.30 0.02
CA PHE A 808 33.25 9.55 0.49
C PHE A 808 32.95 8.37 1.41
N HIS A 809 33.95 7.48 1.50
CA HIS A 809 34.09 6.41 2.47
C HIS A 809 35.42 6.49 3.20
N ILE A 810 35.50 5.85 4.36
CA ILE A 810 36.76 5.63 5.06
C ILE A 810 37.04 4.12 5.04
N LEU A 811 38.27 3.71 4.73
CA LEU A 811 38.69 2.32 4.70
C LEU A 811 39.71 2.05 5.80
N LEU A 812 39.69 0.84 6.34
CA LEU A 812 40.76 0.35 7.20
C LEU A 812 41.90 -0.21 6.34
N ASP A 813 43.12 0.28 6.59
CA ASP A 813 44.37 -0.16 5.95
C ASP A 813 44.38 -0.08 4.40
N GLY A 814 43.52 0.76 3.81
CA GLY A 814 43.37 0.85 2.35
C GLY A 814 42.64 -0.34 1.71
N ASP A 815 42.02 -1.22 2.50
CA ASP A 815 41.33 -2.41 2.02
C ASP A 815 39.88 -2.08 1.61
N ALA A 816 39.59 -2.22 0.31
CA ALA A 816 38.25 -2.05 -0.26
C ALA A 816 37.19 -3.01 0.30
N ASN A 817 37.58 -4.04 1.06
CA ASN A 817 36.67 -4.95 1.75
C ASN A 817 36.46 -4.60 3.23
N LYS A 818 37.06 -3.52 3.74
CA LYS A 818 36.95 -3.07 5.13
C LYS A 818 36.55 -1.60 5.17
N VAL A 819 35.32 -1.33 4.74
CA VAL A 819 34.81 0.02 4.56
C VAL A 819 34.03 0.44 5.80
N LEU A 820 34.41 1.56 6.39
CA LEU A 820 33.57 2.35 7.27
C LEU A 820 32.66 3.22 6.42
N HIS A 821 31.37 3.13 6.71
CA HIS A 821 30.33 3.82 5.98
C HIS A 821 29.21 4.26 6.93
N PRO A 822 28.35 5.21 6.54
CA PRO A 822 27.13 5.49 7.29
C PRO A 822 26.11 4.34 7.16
N GLY A 823 25.02 4.39 7.92
CA GLY A 823 23.93 3.43 7.81
C GLY A 823 22.95 3.69 6.67
N LEU A 824 23.12 4.80 5.93
CA LEU A 824 22.26 5.20 4.81
C LEU A 824 23.05 5.90 3.68
N PRO A 825 22.53 5.93 2.43
CA PRO A 825 23.13 6.66 1.31
C PRO A 825 23.08 8.18 1.51
N ASP A 826 24.09 8.90 1.00
CA ASP A 826 24.19 10.37 1.10
C ASP A 826 24.03 10.91 2.54
N ALA A 827 24.64 10.21 3.50
CA ALA A 827 24.47 10.55 4.90
C ALA A 827 25.09 11.91 5.24
N PRO A 828 24.41 12.71 6.08
CA PRO A 828 24.93 13.98 6.54
C PRO A 828 26.11 13.77 7.51
N ARG A 829 26.72 14.88 7.94
CA ARG A 829 27.72 14.84 9.02
C ARG A 829 27.11 14.27 10.29
N ASP A 830 27.96 13.74 11.17
CA ASP A 830 27.57 13.19 12.48
C ASP A 830 26.71 11.91 12.42
N PHE A 831 26.50 11.34 11.23
CA PHE A 831 25.80 10.08 11.08
C PHE A 831 26.58 8.91 11.71
N PRO A 832 25.91 7.95 12.37
CA PRO A 832 26.58 6.78 12.96
C PRO A 832 27.48 6.05 11.97
N VAL A 833 28.66 5.63 12.43
CA VAL A 833 29.67 4.96 11.61
C VAL A 833 29.47 3.44 11.70
N HIS A 834 29.07 2.83 10.59
CA HIS A 834 28.95 1.39 10.42
C HIS A 834 30.22 0.77 9.81
N GLY A 835 30.25 -0.55 9.76
CA GLY A 835 31.38 -1.33 9.27
C GLY A 835 32.49 -1.54 10.30
N PRO A 836 33.60 -2.19 9.88
CA PRO A 836 33.98 -2.52 8.51
C PRO A 836 33.14 -3.64 7.92
N ASP A 837 32.31 -3.28 6.95
CA ASP A 837 31.48 -4.25 6.23
C ASP A 837 32.05 -4.50 4.84
N ARG A 838 31.64 -5.63 4.27
CA ARG A 838 31.91 -6.03 2.90
C ARG A 838 30.58 -6.16 2.16
N GLY A 839 30.50 -5.66 0.93
CA GLY A 839 29.40 -5.95 0.02
C GLY A 839 28.48 -4.77 -0.25
N HIS A 840 27.22 -5.06 -0.59
CA HIS A 840 26.28 -4.12 -1.18
C HIS A 840 25.95 -2.91 -0.27
N ASP A 841 25.83 -3.14 1.03
CA ASP A 841 25.45 -2.11 2.01
C ASP A 841 26.55 -1.04 2.14
N ALA A 842 27.81 -1.45 2.16
CA ALA A 842 28.96 -0.55 2.24
C ALA A 842 29.19 0.27 0.95
N GLU A 843 28.64 -0.15 -0.18
CA GLU A 843 28.78 0.57 -1.45
C GLU A 843 27.70 1.62 -1.66
N MET A 844 26.51 1.36 -1.13
CA MET A 844 25.37 2.27 -1.24
C MET A 844 25.42 3.38 -0.20
N ASN A 845 25.95 3.09 0.98
CA ASN A 845 25.96 4.04 2.09
C ASN A 845 27.25 4.84 2.12
N HIS A 846 27.19 6.15 1.85
CA HIS A 846 28.35 7.05 1.80
C HIS A 846 28.02 8.36 2.49
N TRP A 847 29.03 9.04 3.02
CA TRP A 847 28.85 10.41 3.51
C TRP A 847 28.86 11.37 2.32
N LEU A 848 28.01 12.40 2.38
CA LEU A 848 27.91 13.46 1.39
C LEU A 848 28.29 14.80 2.02
N ILE A 849 29.36 15.42 1.51
CA ILE A 849 29.62 16.84 1.75
C ILE A 849 28.89 17.61 0.66
N ASN A 850 27.78 18.26 1.01
CA ASN A 850 27.02 19.08 0.09
C ASN A 850 27.20 20.57 0.42
N GLY A 851 28.06 21.25 -0.34
CA GLY A 851 28.26 22.70 -0.28
C GLY A 851 27.23 23.50 -1.08
N GLN A 852 26.32 22.87 -1.82
CA GLN A 852 25.28 23.59 -2.56
C GLN A 852 24.22 24.15 -1.60
N PRO A 853 23.65 25.33 -1.86
CA PRO A 853 22.51 25.84 -1.11
C PRO A 853 21.31 24.89 -1.17
N GLN A 854 20.83 24.39 -0.03
CA GLN A 854 19.62 23.58 0.08
C GLN A 854 18.47 24.47 0.52
N PHE A 855 17.34 24.42 -0.21
CA PHE A 855 16.16 25.22 0.11
C PHE A 855 14.95 24.32 0.37
N VAL A 856 14.15 24.67 1.37
CA VAL A 856 12.83 24.06 1.59
C VAL A 856 11.76 25.12 1.31
N GLY A 857 10.76 24.73 0.52
CA GLY A 857 9.61 25.57 0.19
C GLY A 857 8.61 25.54 1.33
N LEU A 858 8.27 26.70 1.88
CA LEU A 858 7.28 26.82 2.93
C LEU A 858 5.88 26.99 2.33
N VAL A 859 4.94 26.16 2.78
CA VAL A 859 3.51 26.37 2.56
C VAL A 859 2.81 26.17 3.90
N ASP A 860 2.09 27.18 4.38
CA ASP A 860 1.19 26.95 5.52
C ASP A 860 -0.04 26.15 5.06
N ARG A 861 -0.72 25.51 6.02
CA ARG A 861 -1.83 24.59 5.74
C ARG A 861 -3.03 25.27 5.05
N GLU A 862 -3.24 26.57 5.28
CA GLU A 862 -4.29 27.36 4.62
C GLU A 862 -3.93 27.69 3.16
N THR A 863 -2.64 27.95 2.91
CA THR A 863 -2.09 28.23 1.58
C THR A 863 -2.04 26.96 0.73
N TRP A 864 -1.85 25.78 1.33
CA TRP A 864 -1.96 24.50 0.63
C TRP A 864 -3.39 24.24 0.14
N GLN A 865 -4.39 24.55 0.98
CA GLN A 865 -5.82 24.52 0.58
C GLN A 865 -6.15 25.55 -0.50
N ALA A 866 -5.59 26.76 -0.41
CA ALA A 866 -5.76 27.78 -1.44
C ALA A 866 -5.06 27.42 -2.76
N LEU A 867 -3.92 26.72 -2.72
CA LEU A 867 -3.19 26.24 -3.90
C LEU A 867 -3.92 25.10 -4.62
N THR A 868 -4.71 24.28 -3.90
CA THR A 868 -5.59 23.28 -4.52
C THR A 868 -6.82 23.89 -5.18
N ASP A 869 -7.26 25.08 -4.75
CA ASP A 869 -8.47 25.75 -5.26
C ASP A 869 -8.19 26.88 -6.26
N ALA A 870 -7.01 27.50 -6.23
CA ALA A 870 -6.66 28.63 -7.08
C ALA A 870 -5.44 28.32 -7.95
N GLY A 871 -5.69 28.07 -9.24
CA GLY A 871 -4.67 27.82 -10.26
C GLY A 871 -3.78 29.01 -10.63
N GLU A 872 -3.42 29.91 -9.70
CA GLU A 872 -2.52 31.04 -9.97
C GLU A 872 -1.47 31.26 -8.85
N GLY A 873 -0.25 30.84 -9.16
CA GLY A 873 1.05 31.44 -8.80
C GLY A 873 1.19 32.28 -7.54
N SER A 874 1.10 31.69 -6.34
CA SER A 874 1.72 32.27 -5.15
C SER A 874 3.22 31.95 -5.10
N GLN A 875 4.05 32.95 -4.80
CA GLN A 875 5.49 32.78 -4.62
C GLN A 875 5.77 31.97 -3.36
N LEU A 876 6.24 30.73 -3.52
CA LEU A 876 6.78 29.92 -2.43
C LEU A 876 7.93 30.68 -1.74
N GLN A 877 7.86 30.80 -0.41
CA GLN A 877 8.96 31.33 0.37
C GLN A 877 9.98 30.20 0.58
N TRP A 878 11.19 30.39 0.04
CA TRP A 878 12.27 29.42 0.12
C TRP A 878 13.24 29.80 1.24
N VAL A 879 13.46 28.90 2.19
CA VAL A 879 14.43 29.07 3.27
C VAL A 879 15.63 28.15 3.03
N GLN A 880 16.85 28.70 3.12
CA GLN A 880 18.06 27.92 2.97
C GLN A 880 18.39 27.15 4.26
N THR A 881 18.29 25.83 4.25
CA THR A 881 18.45 25.00 5.46
C THR A 881 19.91 24.77 5.85
N ASN A 882 20.84 24.78 4.90
CA ASN A 882 22.25 24.48 5.14
C ASN A 882 23.19 25.70 5.08
N ALA A 883 22.69 26.90 5.38
CA ALA A 883 23.42 28.16 5.17
C ALA A 883 24.83 28.23 5.82
N LYS A 884 25.05 27.55 6.96
CA LYS A 884 26.37 27.48 7.63
C LYS A 884 27.36 26.51 6.98
N GLU A 885 26.86 25.60 6.15
CA GLU A 885 27.63 24.51 5.53
C GLU A 885 27.85 24.74 4.03
N ALA A 886 26.99 25.56 3.41
CA ALA A 886 27.09 25.92 2.01
C ALA A 886 28.46 26.56 1.68
N GLY A 887 29.05 26.12 0.57
CA GLY A 887 30.37 26.50 0.12
C GLY A 887 30.50 26.54 -1.40
N LEU A 888 31.53 27.24 -1.88
CA LEU A 888 31.82 27.40 -3.30
C LEU A 888 32.81 26.32 -3.79
N PRO A 889 32.80 26.00 -5.09
CA PRO A 889 33.85 25.17 -5.69
C PRO A 889 35.25 25.66 -5.35
N GLY A 890 36.14 24.73 -5.00
CA GLY A 890 37.51 25.04 -4.57
C GLY A 890 37.67 25.36 -3.08
N GLU A 891 36.60 25.42 -2.29
CA GLU A 891 36.71 25.52 -0.84
C GLU A 891 37.08 24.19 -0.20
N GLN A 892 37.78 24.28 0.93
CA GLN A 892 38.31 23.12 1.64
C GLN A 892 37.47 22.76 2.87
N TYR A 893 37.28 21.46 3.08
CA TYR A 893 36.59 20.90 4.23
C TYR A 893 37.54 19.92 4.93
N ARG A 894 37.64 20.00 6.26
CA ARG A 894 38.39 19.03 7.07
C ARG A 894 37.42 17.96 7.55
N ILE A 895 37.52 16.77 6.97
CA ILE A 895 36.81 15.57 7.42
C ILE A 895 37.54 15.00 8.63
N GLN A 896 36.83 14.68 9.70
CA GLN A 896 37.37 14.10 10.91
C GLN A 896 36.63 12.82 11.30
N LEU A 897 37.37 11.72 11.41
CA LEU A 897 36.93 10.50 12.04
C LEU A 897 37.32 10.53 13.53
N GLN A 898 36.33 10.53 14.41
CA GLN A 898 36.54 10.43 15.86
C GLN A 898 36.34 8.99 16.31
N VAL A 899 37.39 8.40 16.90
CA VAL A 899 37.39 7.02 17.44
C VAL A 899 37.67 6.95 18.95
N ASN A 900 37.84 8.09 19.62
CA ASN A 900 38.12 8.16 21.05
C ASN A 900 36.88 8.65 21.85
N GLY A 901 36.23 7.75 22.58
CA GLY A 901 35.05 8.05 23.40
C GLY A 901 33.99 6.95 23.32
N GLN A 902 32.81 7.21 23.88
CA GLN A 902 31.65 6.31 23.80
C GLN A 902 30.95 6.34 22.43
N TYR A 903 31.48 7.02 21.41
CA TYR A 903 30.87 7.16 20.07
C TYR A 903 31.91 7.24 18.96
N ARG A 904 31.66 6.58 17.82
CA ARG A 904 32.36 6.84 16.56
C ARG A 904 31.51 7.75 15.70
N ALA A 905 32.09 8.85 15.23
CA ALA A 905 31.41 9.80 14.36
C ALA A 905 32.38 10.25 13.27
N VAL A 906 31.82 10.48 12.08
CA VAL A 906 32.50 11.21 11.01
C VAL A 906 31.87 12.59 10.94
N THR A 907 32.68 13.61 11.14
CA THR A 907 32.28 15.01 11.06
C THR A 907 33.08 15.71 9.98
N TRP A 908 32.61 16.87 9.52
CA TRP A 908 33.43 17.76 8.72
C TRP A 908 33.07 19.20 9.01
N GLU A 909 34.08 20.06 8.92
CA GLU A 909 33.91 21.49 9.04
C GLU A 909 34.57 22.18 7.85
N LYS A 910 33.92 23.25 7.38
CA LYS A 910 34.52 24.16 6.42
C LYS A 910 35.77 24.78 7.06
N VAL A 911 36.90 24.73 6.36
CA VAL A 911 38.14 25.33 6.86
C VAL A 911 37.99 26.85 6.80
N MET A 912 37.65 27.47 7.93
CA MET A 912 37.44 28.92 8.06
C MET A 912 38.76 29.67 8.33
N GLU A 913 38.83 30.94 7.90
CA GLU A 913 39.93 31.86 8.20
C GLU A 913 40.21 31.91 9.71
N GLY A 914 41.44 31.57 10.11
CA GLY A 914 41.95 31.94 11.43
C GLY A 914 42.33 33.42 11.44
N ALA A 915 41.95 34.13 12.50
CA ALA A 915 42.38 35.50 12.77
C ALA A 915 43.90 35.65 13.08
N ASP A 916 44.70 34.60 12.88
CA ASP A 916 46.15 34.60 13.06
C ASP A 916 46.84 34.07 11.79
N ASP A 917 47.74 34.89 11.25
CA ASP A 917 48.60 34.63 10.10
C ASP A 917 49.32 33.27 10.18
N ALA A 918 48.83 32.25 9.44
CA ALA A 918 49.65 31.27 8.70
C ALA A 918 48.80 30.12 8.12
N ALA A 919 48.15 30.35 6.98
CA ALA A 919 47.89 29.41 5.87
C ALA A 919 46.63 29.89 5.15
N VAL A 920 46.83 30.74 4.14
CA VAL A 920 45.79 31.09 3.16
C VAL A 920 45.31 29.77 2.53
N PRO A 921 43.99 29.47 2.46
CA PRO A 921 43.54 28.41 1.59
C PRO A 921 43.92 28.85 0.17
N VAL A 922 44.96 28.21 -0.38
CA VAL A 922 45.19 28.26 -1.82
C VAL A 922 43.86 27.80 -2.40
N LYS A 923 43.18 28.63 -3.21
CA LYS A 923 42.22 28.12 -4.18
C LYS A 923 43.03 27.13 -5.01
N ALA A 924 43.05 25.87 -4.58
CA ALA A 924 43.69 24.81 -5.32
C ALA A 924 42.98 24.76 -6.68
N ASP A 925 43.73 24.43 -7.74
CA ASP A 925 43.14 24.25 -9.07
C ASP A 925 41.87 23.40 -8.92
N VAL A 926 40.72 23.98 -9.27
CA VAL A 926 39.45 23.27 -9.19
C VAL A 926 39.57 22.10 -10.15
N SER A 927 39.53 20.88 -9.62
CA SER A 927 39.59 19.67 -10.45
C SER A 927 38.45 19.72 -11.47
N VAL A 928 38.81 19.96 -12.73
CA VAL A 928 37.88 19.92 -13.86
C VAL A 928 37.56 18.46 -14.08
N GLY A 929 36.30 18.08 -13.85
CA GLY A 929 35.86 16.70 -13.98
C GLY A 929 36.06 16.21 -15.41
N GLN A 930 36.34 14.91 -15.55
CA GLN A 930 36.35 14.27 -16.85
C GLN A 930 34.93 13.83 -17.19
N TYR A 931 34.50 14.09 -18.43
CA TYR A 931 33.15 13.75 -18.87
C TYR A 931 33.17 12.58 -19.84
N TYR A 932 32.24 11.65 -19.66
CA TYR A 932 32.13 10.44 -20.46
C TYR A 932 30.71 10.32 -21.00
N VAL A 933 30.58 10.08 -22.30
CA VAL A 933 29.28 9.75 -22.89
C VAL A 933 29.01 8.26 -22.68
N MET A 934 27.89 7.94 -22.03
CA MET A 934 27.38 6.57 -21.95
C MET A 934 26.21 6.46 -22.92
N SER A 935 26.27 5.51 -23.86
CA SER A 935 25.27 5.43 -24.92
C SER A 935 24.86 4.00 -25.25
N SER A 936 23.65 3.85 -25.77
CA SER A 936 23.13 2.57 -26.25
C SER A 936 24.04 1.94 -27.33
N TRP A 937 24.57 2.72 -28.28
CA TRP A 937 25.43 2.23 -29.38
C TRP A 937 26.87 1.91 -28.98
N THR A 938 27.30 2.30 -27.78
CA THR A 938 28.57 1.87 -27.15
C THR A 938 28.36 0.80 -26.09
N ASP A 939 27.20 0.12 -26.07
CA ASP A 939 26.81 -0.86 -25.06
C ASP A 939 26.95 -0.30 -23.62
N TRP A 940 26.66 0.99 -23.45
CA TRP A 940 26.80 1.75 -22.22
C TRP A 940 28.23 1.73 -21.65
N SER A 941 29.25 1.58 -22.49
CA SER A 941 30.63 1.87 -22.12
C SER A 941 30.90 3.37 -22.27
N GLY A 942 31.52 3.95 -21.22
CA GLY A 942 31.81 5.37 -21.16
C GLY A 942 32.93 5.75 -22.12
N VAL A 943 32.63 6.64 -23.07
CA VAL A 943 33.62 7.17 -24.01
C VAL A 943 33.97 8.60 -23.61
N HIS A 944 35.27 8.83 -23.39
CA HIS A 944 35.79 10.10 -22.91
C HIS A 944 35.53 11.25 -23.90
N MET A 945 34.97 12.36 -23.41
CA MET A 945 34.78 13.58 -24.18
C MET A 945 36.07 14.39 -24.25
N THR A 946 36.38 14.94 -25.42
CA THR A 946 37.55 15.80 -25.61
C THR A 946 37.20 17.23 -25.20
N ALA A 947 37.96 17.81 -24.27
CA ALA A 947 37.88 19.23 -23.95
C ALA A 947 38.44 20.06 -25.13
N ASP A 948 37.70 21.07 -25.57
CA ASP A 948 38.20 22.02 -26.56
C ASP A 948 39.24 22.94 -25.92
N LYS A 949 40.37 23.12 -26.61
CA LYS A 949 41.49 23.93 -26.12
C LYS A 949 41.27 25.43 -26.34
N GLU A 950 40.38 25.79 -27.26
CA GLU A 950 40.11 27.19 -27.62
C GLU A 950 38.92 27.78 -26.85
N THR A 951 37.97 26.94 -26.42
CA THR A 951 36.75 27.37 -25.71
C THR A 951 36.66 26.73 -24.32
N GLU A 952 36.87 27.53 -23.27
CA GLU A 952 36.73 27.08 -21.89
C GLU A 952 35.31 26.54 -21.60
N GLY A 953 35.24 25.39 -20.93
CA GLY A 953 33.97 24.73 -20.58
C GLY A 953 33.27 24.01 -21.74
N PHE A 954 33.91 23.87 -22.91
CA PHE A 954 33.36 23.15 -24.05
C PHE A 954 33.99 21.76 -24.20
N PHE A 955 33.15 20.74 -24.32
CA PHE A 955 33.54 19.34 -24.45
C PHE A 955 32.80 18.71 -25.64
N TYR A 956 33.45 17.83 -26.39
CA TYR A 956 32.81 17.14 -27.49
C TYR A 956 33.25 15.69 -27.65
N LEU A 957 32.39 14.88 -28.27
CA LEU A 957 32.68 13.53 -28.69
C LEU A 957 32.15 13.30 -30.11
N GLU A 958 33.01 12.84 -31.01
CA GLU A 958 32.59 12.30 -32.30
C GLU A 958 32.52 10.77 -32.20
N THR A 959 31.35 10.21 -32.49
CA THR A 959 31.06 8.78 -32.35
C THR A 959 30.21 8.28 -33.51
N GLN A 960 30.36 7.01 -33.86
CA GLN A 960 29.62 6.39 -34.96
C GLN A 960 28.45 5.57 -34.41
N LEU A 961 27.25 5.79 -34.95
CA LEU A 961 26.06 4.99 -34.62
C LEU A 961 26.23 3.58 -35.20
N THR A 962 26.11 2.58 -34.33
CA THR A 962 26.15 1.16 -34.73
C THR A 962 24.75 0.57 -34.92
N ARG A 963 23.68 1.36 -34.72
CA ARG A 963 22.27 0.94 -34.77
C ARG A 963 21.36 2.10 -35.23
N PRO A 964 20.09 1.84 -35.59
CA PRO A 964 19.14 2.89 -35.96
C PRO A 964 18.80 3.74 -34.73
N GLY A 965 19.29 4.97 -34.74
CA GLY A 965 19.24 5.91 -33.63
C GLY A 965 19.85 5.38 -32.32
N GLY A 966 19.58 6.07 -31.22
CA GLY A 966 19.88 5.55 -29.88
C GLY A 966 19.85 6.61 -28.81
N THR A 967 20.04 6.19 -27.57
CA THR A 967 20.05 7.04 -26.38
C THR A 967 21.43 7.25 -25.79
N PHE A 968 21.67 8.38 -25.12
CA PHE A 968 22.87 8.64 -24.33
C PHE A 968 22.62 9.56 -23.12
N ASN A 969 23.52 9.51 -22.14
CA ASN A 969 23.72 10.53 -21.12
C ASN A 969 25.21 10.85 -20.94
N ILE A 970 25.54 11.82 -20.10
CA ILE A 970 26.93 12.21 -19.82
C ILE A 970 27.19 11.97 -18.33
N VAL A 971 28.28 11.30 -18.00
CA VAL A 971 28.66 10.98 -16.62
C VAL A 971 29.99 11.62 -16.28
N ARG A 972 30.06 12.29 -15.12
CA ARG A 972 31.28 12.93 -14.63
C ARG A 972 32.13 11.92 -13.83
N ASN A 973 33.43 11.91 -14.07
CA ASN A 973 34.42 11.07 -13.39
C ASN A 973 34.08 9.55 -13.36
N GLN A 974 33.29 9.08 -14.33
CA GLN A 974 32.73 7.71 -14.35
C GLN A 974 31.91 7.34 -13.10
N ASP A 975 31.41 8.33 -12.36
CA ASP A 975 30.52 8.15 -11.22
C ASP A 975 29.06 8.26 -11.67
N ASP A 976 28.34 7.14 -11.69
CA ASP A 976 26.93 7.07 -12.09
C ASP A 976 25.99 7.92 -11.24
N ARG A 977 26.44 8.35 -10.04
CA ARG A 977 25.74 9.30 -9.17
C ARG A 977 26.03 10.77 -9.50
N GLN A 978 26.78 11.01 -10.57
CA GLN A 978 27.08 12.32 -11.14
C GLN A 978 26.70 12.31 -12.63
N THR A 979 25.46 11.90 -12.90
CA THR A 979 24.90 11.82 -14.24
C THR A 979 24.29 13.16 -14.63
N ILE A 980 24.59 13.61 -15.84
CA ILE A 980 24.03 14.79 -16.51
C ILE A 980 23.06 14.28 -17.57
N TYR A 981 21.82 14.78 -17.54
CA TYR A 981 20.68 14.21 -18.25
C TYR A 981 19.66 15.31 -18.63
N PRO A 982 18.75 15.07 -19.58
CA PRO A 982 17.66 15.99 -19.88
C PRO A 982 16.52 15.90 -18.86
N GLU A 983 15.78 16.99 -18.65
CA GLU A 983 14.55 16.98 -17.83
C GLU A 983 13.48 16.00 -18.35
N ILE A 984 13.40 15.80 -19.68
CA ILE A 984 12.44 14.90 -20.30
C ILE A 984 13.18 13.68 -20.87
N PRO A 985 12.72 12.45 -20.63
CA PRO A 985 13.35 11.27 -21.19
C PRO A 985 13.22 11.26 -22.72
N TYR A 986 14.28 10.80 -23.40
CA TYR A 986 14.40 10.75 -24.86
C TYR A 986 14.37 12.11 -25.57
N ALA A 987 14.91 13.16 -24.96
CA ALA A 987 14.94 14.50 -25.56
C ALA A 987 15.70 14.54 -26.90
N GLU A 988 15.10 15.13 -27.94
CA GLU A 988 15.64 15.22 -29.31
C GLU A 988 16.26 16.59 -29.66
N VAL A 989 16.99 16.67 -30.78
CA VAL A 989 17.57 17.93 -31.28
C VAL A 989 16.45 18.92 -31.62
N GLY A 990 16.50 20.10 -30.99
CA GLY A 990 15.55 21.19 -31.24
C GLY A 990 14.43 21.30 -30.20
N TYR A 991 14.33 20.36 -29.27
CA TYR A 991 13.50 20.51 -28.08
C TYR A 991 14.33 21.20 -26.99
N ALA A 992 13.92 22.40 -26.56
CA ALA A 992 14.58 23.11 -25.47
C ALA A 992 14.22 22.45 -24.13
N SER A 993 14.95 21.40 -23.75
CA SER A 993 14.85 20.77 -22.43
C SER A 993 16.04 21.23 -21.58
N PRO A 994 15.81 21.72 -20.34
CA PRO A 994 16.86 21.98 -19.37
C PRO A 994 17.75 20.76 -19.17
N VAL A 995 19.05 21.01 -19.04
CA VAL A 995 20.03 20.00 -18.64
C VAL A 995 20.10 19.97 -17.11
N LEU A 996 19.82 18.80 -16.52
CA LEU A 996 19.82 18.55 -15.09
C LEU A 996 21.08 17.78 -14.66
N GLY A 997 21.29 17.67 -13.35
CA GLY A 997 22.48 17.06 -12.76
C GLY A 997 23.71 17.97 -12.74
N PRO A 998 24.91 17.44 -12.41
CA PRO A 998 25.19 16.04 -12.13
C PRO A 998 24.65 15.57 -10.77
N ASP A 999 23.82 14.53 -10.78
CA ASP A 999 23.31 13.85 -9.59
C ASP A 999 22.94 12.38 -9.92
N ASP A 1000 22.26 11.68 -9.01
CA ASP A 1000 21.83 10.28 -9.17
C ASP A 1000 20.36 10.12 -9.61
N GLN A 1001 19.65 11.23 -9.81
CA GLN A 1001 18.24 11.26 -10.26
C GLN A 1001 18.12 11.00 -11.77
N GLY A 1002 19.22 11.15 -12.52
CA GLY A 1002 19.26 10.96 -13.98
C GLY A 1002 19.11 9.53 -14.49
N ARG A 1003 18.79 8.57 -13.63
CA ARG A 1003 18.59 7.18 -14.05
C ARG A 1003 17.37 7.12 -14.99
N ALA A 1004 17.60 6.61 -16.20
CA ALA A 1004 16.57 6.45 -17.22
C ALA A 1004 16.10 7.74 -17.93
N TYR A 1005 16.80 8.85 -17.75
CA TYR A 1005 16.63 10.07 -18.54
C TYR A 1005 17.80 10.20 -19.53
N TYR A 1006 17.50 10.15 -20.82
CA TYR A 1006 18.51 10.15 -21.89
C TYR A 1006 18.16 11.13 -22.99
N TRP A 1007 19.17 11.67 -23.68
CA TRP A 1007 18.96 12.29 -24.98
C TRP A 1007 18.82 11.21 -26.05
N TYR A 1008 17.97 11.45 -27.05
CA TYR A 1008 17.77 10.57 -28.19
C TYR A 1008 18.41 11.13 -29.46
N VAL A 1009 19.30 10.35 -30.08
CA VAL A 1009 19.93 10.65 -31.35
C VAL A 1009 19.22 9.85 -32.44
N ALA A 1010 18.51 10.52 -33.34
CA ALA A 1010 17.99 9.89 -34.56
C ALA A 1010 19.11 9.73 -35.61
N GLY A 1011 19.13 8.58 -36.30
CA GLY A 1011 20.11 8.29 -37.36
C GLY A 1011 20.06 6.85 -37.85
N GLU A 1012 20.82 6.53 -38.88
CA GLU A 1012 20.98 5.18 -39.43
C GLU A 1012 22.30 4.55 -38.97
N PRO A 1013 22.42 3.20 -38.92
CA PRO A 1013 23.69 2.54 -38.66
C PRO A 1013 24.77 2.99 -39.67
N GLY A 1014 25.87 3.55 -39.17
CA GLY A 1014 26.96 4.09 -39.98
C GLY A 1014 27.10 5.60 -39.86
N ASP A 1015 26.06 6.30 -39.42
CA ASP A 1015 26.07 7.74 -39.20
C ASP A 1015 27.11 8.16 -38.16
N VAL A 1016 27.90 9.20 -38.47
CA VAL A 1016 28.83 9.81 -37.52
C VAL A 1016 28.15 11.02 -36.87
N VAL A 1017 28.10 11.04 -35.55
CA VAL A 1017 27.43 12.06 -34.74
C VAL A 1017 28.44 12.73 -33.82
N ARG A 1018 28.35 14.05 -33.69
CA ARG A 1018 29.11 14.85 -32.74
C ARG A 1018 28.21 15.33 -31.62
N ILE A 1019 28.50 14.89 -30.40
CA ILE A 1019 27.87 15.35 -29.15
C ILE A 1019 28.74 16.49 -28.60
N GLU A 1020 28.12 17.61 -28.26
CA GLU A 1020 28.75 18.84 -27.78
C GLU A 1020 28.10 19.23 -26.45
N MET A 1021 28.89 19.38 -25.40
CA MET A 1021 28.48 19.89 -24.10
C MET A 1021 29.19 21.23 -23.86
N ARG A 1022 28.41 22.26 -23.58
CA ARG A 1022 28.93 23.57 -23.18
C ARG A 1022 28.51 23.87 -21.75
N ARG A 1023 29.47 24.24 -20.93
CA ARG A 1023 29.28 24.67 -19.55
C ARG A 1023 29.58 26.15 -19.42
N VAL A 1024 28.71 26.90 -18.75
CA VAL A 1024 28.85 28.33 -18.51
C VAL A 1024 28.66 28.62 -17.03
N HIS A 1025 29.63 29.30 -16.43
CA HIS A 1025 29.55 29.74 -15.04
C HIS A 1025 29.04 31.19 -14.99
N ARG A 1026 27.90 31.45 -14.33
CA ARG A 1026 27.38 32.81 -14.08
C ARG A 1026 26.83 32.91 -12.66
N ASP A 1027 27.23 33.96 -11.93
CA ASP A 1027 26.66 34.35 -10.63
C ASP A 1027 26.62 33.22 -9.57
N GLY A 1028 27.62 32.33 -9.56
CA GLY A 1028 27.67 31.19 -8.63
C GLY A 1028 26.84 29.99 -9.06
N CYS A 1029 26.13 30.07 -10.18
CA CYS A 1029 25.39 28.98 -10.81
C CYS A 1029 26.13 28.46 -12.04
N VAL A 1030 26.11 27.13 -12.19
CA VAL A 1030 26.63 26.42 -13.37
C VAL A 1030 25.45 26.10 -14.27
N SER A 1031 25.39 26.69 -15.47
CA SER A 1031 24.44 26.27 -16.50
C SER A 1031 25.14 25.36 -17.51
N MET A 1032 24.44 24.33 -17.97
CA MET A 1032 24.94 23.38 -18.95
C MET A 1032 24.00 23.32 -20.15
N ASP A 1033 24.58 23.24 -21.34
CA ASP A 1033 23.87 23.01 -22.59
C ASP A 1033 24.48 21.77 -23.25
N VAL A 1034 23.63 20.84 -23.69
CA VAL A 1034 24.04 19.65 -24.44
C VAL A 1034 23.34 19.65 -25.78
N THR A 1035 24.11 19.50 -26.86
CA THR A 1035 23.60 19.44 -28.23
C THR A 1035 24.31 18.34 -29.01
N TRP A 1036 23.74 17.88 -30.12
CA TRP A 1036 24.42 16.97 -31.01
C TRP A 1036 24.01 17.21 -32.47
N LYS A 1037 24.86 16.80 -33.40
CA LYS A 1037 24.64 16.94 -34.85
C LYS A 1037 25.25 15.78 -35.62
N LYS A 1038 24.60 15.39 -36.72
CA LYS A 1038 25.14 14.42 -37.69
C LYS A 1038 26.22 15.09 -38.55
N LEU A 1039 27.39 14.46 -38.66
CA LEU A 1039 28.53 14.93 -39.44
C LEU A 1039 28.67 14.24 -40.81
N GLY A 1040 28.20 13.00 -40.94
CA GLY A 1040 28.34 12.18 -42.15
C GLY A 1040 27.90 10.73 -41.95
N GLU A 1041 28.26 9.84 -42.89
CA GLU A 1041 27.97 8.40 -42.84
C GLU A 1041 29.21 7.61 -43.31
N ASP A 1042 29.57 6.57 -42.56
CA ASP A 1042 30.66 5.64 -42.84
C ASP A 1042 30.12 4.21 -43.00
N VAL A 1043 30.72 3.43 -43.91
CA VAL A 1043 30.23 2.06 -44.24
C VAL A 1043 30.55 1.07 -43.12
N LEU A 1044 29.52 0.52 -42.49
CA LEU A 1044 29.67 -0.54 -41.48
C LEU A 1044 29.87 -1.94 -42.10
N PRO A 1045 30.65 -2.83 -41.47
CA PRO A 1045 30.74 -4.24 -41.86
C PRO A 1045 29.38 -4.94 -41.83
N ALA A 1046 29.14 -5.87 -42.77
CA ALA A 1046 27.87 -6.59 -42.92
C ALA A 1046 27.42 -7.36 -41.65
N LEU A 1047 28.38 -7.80 -40.81
CA LEU A 1047 28.09 -8.45 -39.54
C LEU A 1047 27.50 -7.44 -38.52
N THR A 1048 28.07 -6.24 -38.46
CA THR A 1048 27.62 -5.13 -37.61
C THR A 1048 26.22 -4.68 -38.00
N LEU A 1049 25.92 -4.56 -39.30
CA LEU A 1049 24.58 -4.25 -39.80
C LEU A 1049 23.54 -5.33 -39.45
N ARG A 1050 23.95 -6.60 -39.42
CA ARG A 1050 23.07 -7.72 -39.06
C ARG A 1050 22.75 -7.75 -37.56
N ASP A 1051 23.73 -7.40 -36.73
CA ASP A 1051 23.55 -7.27 -35.28
C ASP A 1051 22.75 -6.00 -34.91
N ALA A 1052 22.94 -4.91 -35.67
CA ALA A 1052 22.22 -3.65 -35.53
C ALA A 1052 20.70 -3.78 -35.75
N ALA A 1053 20.26 -4.75 -36.54
CA ALA A 1053 18.85 -4.99 -36.86
C ALA A 1053 18.07 -5.74 -35.77
N ARG A 1054 18.69 -6.06 -34.62
CA ARG A 1054 18.08 -6.83 -33.53
C ARG A 1054 18.23 -6.12 -32.19
N SER A 1055 17.18 -6.14 -31.37
CA SER A 1055 17.27 -5.74 -29.97
C SER A 1055 18.36 -6.53 -29.26
N GLN A 1056 19.14 -5.83 -28.46
CA GLN A 1056 20.15 -6.40 -27.59
C GLN A 1056 19.56 -6.59 -26.21
N PHE A 1057 20.03 -7.60 -25.47
CA PHE A 1057 19.58 -7.85 -24.10
C PHE A 1057 20.79 -7.89 -23.19
N PHE A 1058 20.66 -7.26 -22.02
CA PHE A 1058 21.75 -7.14 -21.04
C PHE A 1058 21.28 -7.67 -19.70
N LEU A 1059 21.98 -8.64 -19.15
CA LEU A 1059 21.76 -9.12 -17.79
C LEU A 1059 22.42 -8.15 -16.81
N VAL A 1060 21.66 -7.69 -15.81
CA VAL A 1060 22.13 -6.79 -14.77
C VAL A 1060 21.72 -7.36 -13.43
N GLY A 1061 22.62 -7.39 -12.45
CA GLY A 1061 22.34 -8.08 -11.19
C GLY A 1061 23.49 -7.99 -10.21
N THR A 1062 23.42 -8.79 -9.15
CA THR A 1062 24.42 -8.87 -8.07
C THR A 1062 25.83 -9.18 -8.58
N LEU A 1063 25.97 -10.03 -9.60
CA LEU A 1063 27.24 -10.34 -10.28
C LEU A 1063 27.97 -9.08 -10.81
N GLY A 1064 27.18 -8.07 -11.20
CA GLY A 1064 27.65 -6.79 -11.71
C GLY A 1064 27.42 -5.63 -10.74
N LYS A 1065 27.07 -5.92 -9.48
CA LYS A 1065 26.67 -4.94 -8.45
C LYS A 1065 25.58 -3.98 -8.93
N TRP A 1066 24.65 -4.48 -9.75
CA TRP A 1066 23.61 -3.70 -10.43
C TRP A 1066 24.09 -2.57 -11.35
N LYS A 1067 25.40 -2.42 -11.53
CA LYS A 1067 26.03 -1.37 -12.36
C LYS A 1067 26.48 -1.92 -13.70
N LYS A 1068 27.09 -3.11 -13.71
CA LYS A 1068 27.64 -3.71 -14.91
C LYS A 1068 26.53 -4.38 -15.73
N LYS A 1069 26.33 -3.87 -16.95
CA LYS A 1069 25.44 -4.47 -17.96
C LYS A 1069 26.17 -5.57 -18.71
N HIS A 1070 25.73 -6.81 -18.54
CA HIS A 1070 26.34 -7.97 -19.18
C HIS A 1070 25.57 -8.36 -20.45
N ARG A 1071 26.15 -8.09 -21.62
CA ARG A 1071 25.50 -8.41 -22.90
C ARG A 1071 25.24 -9.91 -23.03
N MET A 1072 24.00 -10.27 -23.36
CA MET A 1072 23.60 -11.64 -23.64
C MET A 1072 23.91 -12.00 -25.09
N THR A 1073 24.39 -13.22 -25.33
CA THR A 1073 24.76 -13.71 -26.65
C THR A 1073 23.58 -14.42 -27.32
N TYR A 1074 23.22 -14.04 -28.54
CA TYR A 1074 22.16 -14.72 -29.28
C TYR A 1074 22.64 -16.06 -29.84
N THR A 1075 21.98 -17.16 -29.46
CA THR A 1075 22.35 -18.53 -29.84
C THR A 1075 21.70 -19.01 -31.15
N GLY A 1076 20.78 -18.22 -31.72
CA GLY A 1076 19.92 -18.62 -32.84
C GLY A 1076 18.47 -18.90 -32.42
N ASN A 1077 18.23 -19.27 -31.17
CA ASN A 1077 16.89 -19.56 -30.63
C ASN A 1077 16.53 -18.71 -29.40
N TYR A 1078 17.51 -18.31 -28.59
CA TYR A 1078 17.35 -17.49 -27.38
C TYR A 1078 18.61 -16.65 -27.16
N TYR A 1079 18.53 -15.67 -26.25
CA TYR A 1079 19.69 -14.94 -25.75
C TYR A 1079 20.21 -15.63 -24.49
N ALA A 1080 21.52 -15.81 -24.39
CA ALA A 1080 22.16 -16.57 -23.33
C ALA A 1080 23.22 -15.76 -22.58
N PHE A 1081 23.32 -15.95 -21.27
CA PHE A 1081 24.43 -15.46 -20.46
C PHE A 1081 24.85 -16.51 -19.43
N GLU A 1082 26.15 -16.80 -19.36
CA GLU A 1082 26.70 -17.77 -18.40
C GLU A 1082 27.13 -17.06 -17.11
N LEU A 1083 26.68 -17.57 -15.97
CA LEU A 1083 27.11 -17.13 -14.64
C LEU A 1083 27.39 -18.32 -13.72
N SER A 1084 28.19 -18.11 -12.67
CA SER A 1084 28.59 -19.14 -11.71
C SER A 1084 28.15 -18.77 -10.31
N ILE A 1085 27.46 -19.69 -9.64
CA ILE A 1085 27.01 -19.54 -8.24
C ILE A 1085 27.95 -20.32 -7.33
N ARG A 1086 28.49 -19.66 -6.30
CA ARG A 1086 29.33 -20.29 -5.28
C ARG A 1086 28.45 -21.00 -4.24
N LEU A 1087 29.03 -21.97 -3.53
CA LEU A 1087 28.30 -22.71 -2.50
C LEU A 1087 27.83 -21.75 -1.39
N GLY A 1088 26.51 -21.65 -1.21
CA GLY A 1088 25.89 -20.79 -0.20
C GLY A 1088 25.70 -19.32 -0.59
N SER A 1089 25.95 -18.96 -1.86
CA SER A 1089 25.64 -17.62 -2.39
C SER A 1089 24.39 -17.63 -3.27
N THR A 1090 23.70 -16.49 -3.36
CA THR A 1090 22.61 -16.26 -4.31
C THR A 1090 23.01 -15.20 -5.33
N GLU A 1091 22.46 -15.28 -6.54
CA GLU A 1091 22.64 -14.26 -7.57
C GLU A 1091 21.28 -13.75 -8.04
N SER A 1092 21.05 -12.45 -7.89
CA SER A 1092 19.81 -11.78 -8.29
C SER A 1092 20.03 -10.96 -9.55
N PHE A 1093 19.12 -11.01 -10.52
CA PHE A 1093 19.28 -10.32 -11.79
C PHE A 1093 17.95 -9.90 -12.45
N GLN A 1094 18.06 -8.92 -13.35
CA GLN A 1094 17.08 -8.47 -14.33
C GLN A 1094 17.68 -8.52 -15.72
N ILE A 1095 16.85 -8.33 -16.75
CA ILE A 1095 17.34 -8.21 -18.13
C ILE A 1095 16.84 -6.90 -18.72
N LEU A 1096 17.75 -6.05 -19.20
CA LEU A 1096 17.42 -4.79 -19.87
C LEU A 1096 17.38 -4.99 -21.38
N MET A 1097 16.32 -4.50 -22.04
CA MET A 1097 16.31 -4.39 -23.50
C MET A 1097 17.12 -3.16 -23.90
N ASP A 1098 18.06 -3.34 -24.84
CA ASP A 1098 19.03 -2.34 -25.33
C ASP A 1098 19.86 -1.66 -24.23
N GLY A 1099 19.90 -2.27 -23.05
CA GLY A 1099 20.57 -1.75 -21.87
C GLY A 1099 19.82 -0.58 -21.23
N ASP A 1100 18.57 -0.33 -21.60
CA ASP A 1100 17.77 0.77 -21.09
C ASP A 1100 17.04 0.38 -19.79
N TRP A 1101 17.15 1.23 -18.78
CA TRP A 1101 16.48 1.07 -17.49
C TRP A 1101 14.96 1.32 -17.55
N ASN A 1102 14.45 1.98 -18.59
CA ASN A 1102 13.00 2.08 -18.85
C ASN A 1102 12.44 0.88 -19.62
N LEU A 1103 13.29 -0.04 -20.07
CA LEU A 1103 12.92 -1.22 -20.84
C LEU A 1103 13.35 -2.49 -20.10
N MET A 1104 12.99 -2.58 -18.82
CA MET A 1104 13.31 -3.71 -17.96
C MET A 1104 12.41 -4.90 -18.26
N LEU A 1105 13.02 -6.08 -18.33
CA LEU A 1105 12.35 -7.35 -18.21
C LEU A 1105 12.55 -7.86 -16.79
N TYR A 1106 11.45 -8.16 -16.14
CA TYR A 1106 11.43 -8.48 -14.71
C TYR A 1106 10.32 -9.50 -14.39
N PRO A 1107 10.42 -10.22 -13.28
CA PRO A 1107 9.35 -11.10 -12.80
C PRO A 1107 8.23 -10.32 -12.07
N PRO A 1108 7.04 -10.91 -11.84
CA PRO A 1108 5.96 -10.27 -11.09
C PRO A 1108 6.27 -10.00 -9.61
N GLU A 1109 7.23 -10.71 -9.01
CA GLU A 1109 7.60 -10.61 -7.59
C GLU A 1109 9.12 -10.58 -7.43
N GLU A 1110 9.62 -9.92 -6.38
CA GLU A 1110 11.04 -9.95 -6.01
C GLU A 1110 11.47 -11.39 -5.71
N ASP A 1111 12.77 -11.69 -5.88
CA ASP A 1111 13.33 -13.01 -5.57
C ASP A 1111 12.71 -14.21 -6.32
N SER A 1112 12.12 -13.94 -7.48
CA SER A 1112 11.41 -14.95 -8.26
C SER A 1112 12.32 -16.06 -8.82
N THR A 1113 11.76 -17.26 -8.96
CA THR A 1113 12.45 -18.42 -9.53
C THR A 1113 12.27 -18.50 -11.06
N LYS A 1114 12.93 -19.47 -11.71
CA LYS A 1114 12.92 -19.67 -13.19
C LYS A 1114 11.56 -19.97 -13.83
N GLU A 1115 10.52 -20.15 -13.03
CA GLU A 1115 9.14 -20.42 -13.48
C GLU A 1115 8.28 -19.14 -13.54
N ALA A 1116 8.78 -18.03 -12.98
CA ALA A 1116 8.06 -16.77 -12.95
C ALA A 1116 7.83 -16.20 -14.36
N TRP A 1117 6.63 -15.65 -14.57
CA TRP A 1117 6.29 -15.01 -15.84
C TRP A 1117 7.13 -13.75 -16.05
N LEU A 1118 7.46 -13.47 -17.31
CA LEU A 1118 8.18 -12.27 -17.69
C LEU A 1118 7.19 -11.10 -17.86
N ARG A 1119 7.49 -9.96 -17.26
CA ARG A 1119 6.87 -8.65 -17.47
C ARG A 1119 7.85 -7.68 -18.13
N GLY A 1120 7.34 -6.56 -18.63
CA GLY A 1120 8.09 -5.61 -19.44
C GLY A 1120 8.19 -5.99 -20.93
N PRO A 1121 8.98 -5.26 -21.74
CA PRO A 1121 9.90 -4.20 -21.32
C PRO A 1121 9.19 -2.89 -20.96
N ASP A 1122 9.31 -2.46 -19.70
CA ASP A 1122 8.85 -1.15 -19.21
C ASP A 1122 9.62 -0.75 -17.92
N GLU A 1123 9.32 0.43 -17.39
CA GLU A 1123 10.00 1.02 -16.22
C GLU A 1123 9.49 0.52 -14.86
N LEU A 1124 8.40 -0.27 -14.83
CA LEU A 1124 7.75 -0.70 -13.58
C LEU A 1124 8.51 -1.83 -12.87
N GLY A 1125 9.60 -2.31 -13.46
CA GLY A 1125 10.41 -3.41 -12.94
C GLY A 1125 11.30 -3.09 -11.75
N GLN A 1126 11.33 -1.86 -11.25
CA GLN A 1126 12.28 -1.49 -10.19
C GLN A 1126 12.08 -2.34 -8.93
N GLY A 1127 13.16 -2.97 -8.46
CA GLY A 1127 13.14 -3.88 -7.31
C GLY A 1127 12.72 -5.32 -7.63
N LEU A 1128 12.14 -5.60 -8.80
CA LEU A 1128 11.65 -6.94 -9.17
C LEU A 1128 12.73 -7.73 -9.93
N PHE A 1129 13.25 -8.80 -9.35
CA PHE A 1129 14.36 -9.56 -9.94
C PHE A 1129 14.22 -11.07 -9.77
N TRP A 1130 14.82 -11.81 -10.69
CA TRP A 1130 14.98 -13.26 -10.53
C TRP A 1130 16.14 -13.52 -9.58
N THR A 1131 16.01 -14.51 -8.70
CA THR A 1131 17.11 -14.93 -7.82
C THR A 1131 17.42 -16.40 -7.99
N MET A 1132 18.69 -16.68 -8.28
CA MET A 1132 19.26 -18.01 -8.42
C MET A 1132 19.98 -18.43 -7.14
N GLY A 1133 19.99 -19.72 -6.84
CA GLY A 1133 20.77 -20.28 -5.72
C GLY A 1133 19.98 -20.56 -4.44
N LYS A 1134 18.68 -20.25 -4.42
CA LYS A 1134 17.77 -20.58 -3.29
C LYS A 1134 17.30 -22.05 -3.31
N ALA A 1135 17.12 -22.63 -4.49
CA ALA A 1135 16.67 -24.01 -4.64
C ALA A 1135 17.81 -25.01 -4.37
N GLU A 1136 17.50 -26.23 -3.90
CA GLU A 1136 18.51 -27.24 -3.57
C GLU A 1136 19.39 -27.64 -4.76
N ASP A 1137 18.81 -27.67 -5.96
CA ASP A 1137 19.50 -27.97 -7.22
C ASP A 1137 20.35 -26.79 -7.74
N GLU A 1138 20.25 -25.61 -7.11
CA GLU A 1138 20.89 -24.36 -7.52
C GLU A 1138 21.98 -23.87 -6.56
N ARG A 1139 22.20 -24.55 -5.42
CA ARG A 1139 23.14 -24.12 -4.36
C ARG A 1139 24.59 -23.87 -4.78
N SER A 1140 25.03 -24.43 -5.91
CA SER A 1140 26.32 -24.12 -6.54
C SER A 1140 26.40 -24.68 -7.97
N GLY A 1141 27.16 -24.04 -8.85
CA GLY A 1141 27.41 -24.53 -10.21
C GLY A 1141 27.51 -23.43 -11.25
N ARG A 1142 27.73 -23.85 -12.50
CA ARG A 1142 27.62 -22.97 -13.68
C ARG A 1142 26.22 -23.05 -14.23
N PHE A 1143 25.62 -21.90 -14.50
CA PHE A 1143 24.28 -21.80 -15.05
C PHE A 1143 24.30 -20.91 -16.29
N GLU A 1144 23.43 -21.24 -17.24
CA GLU A 1144 23.15 -20.42 -18.41
C GLU A 1144 21.75 -19.85 -18.28
N VAL A 1145 21.66 -18.53 -18.14
CA VAL A 1145 20.41 -17.78 -18.17
C VAL A 1145 19.98 -17.62 -19.63
N GLN A 1146 18.75 -18.00 -19.93
CA GLN A 1146 18.18 -18.05 -21.26
C GLN A 1146 16.95 -17.14 -21.35
N LEU A 1147 16.98 -16.16 -22.26
CA LEU A 1147 15.83 -15.34 -22.64
C LEU A 1147 15.32 -15.75 -24.02
N TYR A 1148 14.12 -16.31 -24.06
CA TYR A 1148 13.42 -16.67 -25.28
C TYR A 1148 12.69 -15.45 -25.84
N VAL A 1149 12.88 -15.19 -27.13
CA VAL A 1149 12.27 -14.07 -27.86
C VAL A 1149 11.43 -14.64 -29.01
N TYR A 1150 10.12 -14.40 -29.00
CA TYR A 1150 9.19 -14.85 -30.03
C TYR A 1150 8.69 -13.68 -30.87
N ARG A 1151 8.91 -13.72 -32.19
CA ARG A 1151 8.56 -12.62 -33.13
C ARG A 1151 9.09 -11.24 -32.68
N GLY A 1152 10.31 -11.22 -32.13
CA GLY A 1152 10.94 -9.99 -31.64
C GLY A 1152 10.49 -9.54 -30.25
N ARG A 1153 9.56 -10.25 -29.59
CA ARG A 1153 9.11 -9.94 -28.23
C ARG A 1153 9.70 -10.92 -27.20
N PRO A 1154 10.28 -10.43 -26.10
CA PRO A 1154 10.62 -11.26 -24.94
C PRO A 1154 9.42 -12.08 -24.48
N ALA A 1155 9.60 -13.39 -24.30
CA ALA A 1155 8.50 -14.31 -24.00
C ALA A 1155 8.71 -15.10 -22.70
N LYS A 1156 9.96 -15.51 -22.43
CA LYS A 1156 10.27 -16.33 -21.24
C LYS A 1156 11.72 -16.18 -20.83
N VAL A 1157 11.97 -16.05 -19.54
CA VAL A 1157 13.30 -16.22 -18.93
C VAL A 1157 13.34 -17.55 -18.18
N THR A 1158 14.47 -18.24 -18.28
CA THR A 1158 14.75 -19.46 -17.51
C THR A 1158 16.25 -19.63 -17.37
N TRP A 1159 16.72 -20.63 -16.63
CA TRP A 1159 18.14 -20.97 -16.58
C TRP A 1159 18.35 -22.47 -16.40
N VAL A 1160 19.45 -22.95 -16.99
CA VAL A 1160 19.84 -24.36 -16.96
C VAL A 1160 21.25 -24.51 -16.40
N ARG A 1161 21.46 -25.55 -15.60
CA ARG A 1161 22.81 -25.90 -15.10
C ARG A 1161 23.63 -26.47 -16.25
N LYS A 1162 24.87 -25.99 -16.42
CA LYS A 1162 25.83 -26.49 -17.41
C LYS A 1162 26.75 -27.57 -16.86
#